data_AF-A0A0W0SVZ6-F1
#
_entry.id   AF-A0A0W0SVZ6-F1
#
_cell.length_a   1.000
_cell.length_b   1.000
_cell.length_c   1.000
_cell.angle_alpha   90.00
_cell.angle_beta   90.00
_cell.angle_gamma   90.00
#
_symmetry.space_group_name_H-M   'P 1'
#
loop_
_entity.id
_entity.type
_entity.pdbx_description
1 polymer ?
#
loop_
_entity_poly.entity_id
_entity_poly.type
_entity_poly.pdbx_seq_one_letter_code
_entity_poly.pdbx_strand_id
1 'polypeptide(L)'
;MKEQTEFREPGELPEEVWIAILSWLDPEELIDSVQLVSKLFYNLANDASIWKRLFLLFFPDEVPEPFPAVFDWKKEFNYLYVEHYGALKTELRKLIFPIIAGNTEKVCKSLVSIEDLQAADFILIRTAVQFKQQAILAHFHSLVRQQLQLEEEHLPLGWAVLFNQKEVVHSILAAQPHLINYNALQGLTKQPKKRDKKTITVLAAEAGHLELLEEFLKHPGNPEINNKLLNIYHSIIRSRQISVFKWFTDFISHNEEIFPHVVKIDTGFLACKYNASTIFKASINPLHQEMIYWEKELKRLTPEPNLSSKKKVDFVAIQQRTKVLVPQLPELDPLKKEFDEIELPMLHERQEAILKLAKKTDDDELKKLIAPWAYDLQRDKLESLMKASMYSASTNGQINVIRYALDNKLFDINDPLSDRGDTLLYQATVSNKDKLVQFLLAYGANPESALALLIALRESPSEPEDHSELIDLFLATLKERKQTLSSFRLMETVVTHNKIDLLEFLLTVDPHSIHLVNQYNHTPLCSAIVAKSNECVRFLLASGAEINLEVLNAAISVNDSKLVQDLLERAGANASELVNALYCKLIESSISRKLVPEPIIKSLKNPEMQKLLLPYLNREKTICNMLEQTPDLIALRNALDCNDLLLRFPPIAKEKVLAFVQTLRPKQNLMATELQIEIELEKKLRETAIHGDDLELTIATLKIQIKAMGLRRGQNARWKKTDSEDFSMAVSLKLPSDLAKLNAYLRLASLWKGQSNKISQLKNQLKELYSQAYLEGKKEQFEARSSSKRKPESKQPGEKTAKRSRLTEAEEVRVETSEAEQLSDNRKGNSTDENEPPQDRGLFASESNISSLNRLGMFGNRNLAVETNRSTASTSTTSRSEAAAEEGQAVYSPSFFVVSEHNSQPNEDMDFTLEEDSQSKIFYNSNSFIG
;
A
#
# COMPACT_ATOMS: atom_id res chain seq x y z
N MET A 1 -11.66 68.50 17.38
CA MET A 1 -11.15 69.07 18.65
C MET A 1 -11.76 68.32 19.83
N LYS A 2 -11.00 67.40 20.38
CA LYS A 2 -10.96 67.04 21.81
C LYS A 2 -9.75 66.11 21.94
N GLU A 3 -8.59 66.69 22.19
CA GLU A 3 -7.44 65.88 22.56
C GLU A 3 -7.74 65.18 23.88
N GLN A 4 -7.52 63.87 23.93
CA GLN A 4 -7.08 63.21 25.16
C GLN A 4 -5.62 62.86 24.94
N THR A 5 -4.76 63.83 25.23
CA THR A 5 -3.33 63.61 25.43
C THR A 5 -3.17 62.72 26.66
N GLU A 6 -2.95 61.43 26.45
CA GLU A 6 -2.37 60.59 27.50
C GLU A 6 -1.02 61.18 27.90
N PHE A 7 -0.85 61.41 29.21
CA PHE A 7 0.42 61.82 29.77
C PHE A 7 1.37 60.61 29.70
N ARG A 8 2.21 60.52 28.67
CA ARG A 8 3.48 59.79 28.79
C ARG A 8 4.27 60.45 29.91
N GLU A 9 4.75 59.67 30.87
CA GLU A 9 5.63 60.19 31.90
C GLU A 9 6.94 60.72 31.26
N PRO A 10 7.51 61.84 31.75
CA PRO A 10 8.69 62.47 31.17
C PRO A 10 9.97 61.68 31.50
N GLY A 11 10.11 60.49 30.91
CA GLY A 11 11.25 59.59 31.09
C GLY A 11 11.15 58.25 30.34
N GLU A 12 9.96 57.80 29.95
CA GLU A 12 9.82 56.51 29.27
C GLU A 12 10.25 56.55 27.79
N LEU A 13 11.12 55.61 27.42
CA LEU A 13 11.52 55.41 26.02
C LEU A 13 10.35 54.84 25.19
N PRO A 14 10.23 55.18 23.90
CA PRO A 14 9.23 54.57 23.01
C PRO A 14 9.36 53.04 22.94
N GLU A 15 8.24 52.35 22.72
CA GLU A 15 8.21 50.88 22.64
C GLU A 15 9.13 50.34 21.54
N GLU A 16 9.28 51.07 20.43
CA GLU A 16 10.19 50.74 19.33
C GLU A 16 11.66 50.79 19.75
N VAL A 17 12.00 51.69 20.67
CA VAL A 17 13.35 51.81 21.25
C VAL A 17 13.59 50.71 22.28
N TRP A 18 12.57 50.34 23.08
CA TRP A 18 12.66 49.18 23.97
C TRP A 18 12.79 47.87 23.19
N ILE A 19 11.99 47.64 22.15
CA ILE A 19 12.12 46.47 21.25
C ILE A 19 13.52 46.42 20.63
N ALA A 20 14.04 47.57 20.18
CA ALA A 20 15.41 47.65 19.69
C ALA A 20 16.43 47.23 20.76
N ILE A 21 16.35 47.75 21.99
CA ILE A 21 17.22 47.39 23.12
C ILE A 21 17.12 45.90 23.48
N LEU A 22 15.89 45.40 23.69
CA LEU A 22 15.63 44.00 24.07
C LEU A 22 16.15 43.01 23.01
N SER A 23 16.12 43.39 21.73
CA SER A 23 16.66 42.58 20.65
C SER A 23 18.20 42.51 20.56
N TRP A 24 18.92 43.03 21.57
CA TRP A 24 20.35 42.80 21.81
C TRP A 24 20.65 41.94 23.05
N LEU A 25 19.64 41.51 23.80
CA LEU A 25 19.78 40.57 24.91
C LEU A 25 19.83 39.13 24.38
N ASP A 26 20.44 38.22 25.14
CA ASP A 26 20.44 36.80 24.75
C ASP A 26 19.10 36.11 25.10
N PRO A 27 18.77 34.96 24.46
CA PRO A 27 17.45 34.34 24.62
C PRO A 27 17.13 33.92 26.06
N GLU A 28 18.13 33.53 26.86
CA GLU A 28 17.92 33.15 28.26
C GLU A 28 17.61 34.40 29.10
N GLU A 29 18.31 35.52 28.89
CA GLU A 29 17.99 36.83 29.50
C GLU A 29 16.55 37.29 29.15
N LEU A 30 16.11 37.09 27.89
CA LEU A 30 14.74 37.42 27.43
C LEU A 30 13.65 36.50 27.97
N ILE A 31 13.96 35.22 28.20
CA ILE A 31 13.00 34.23 28.73
C ILE A 31 12.86 34.37 30.24
N ASP A 32 13.96 34.30 30.97
CA ASP A 32 13.97 34.12 32.43
C ASP A 32 13.97 35.45 33.20
N SER A 33 14.53 36.53 32.62
CA SER A 33 14.69 37.81 33.34
C SER A 33 13.69 38.87 32.90
N VAL A 34 13.69 39.25 31.62
CA VAL A 34 12.92 40.44 31.15
C VAL A 34 11.41 40.27 31.38
N GLN A 35 10.86 39.08 31.11
CA GLN A 35 9.42 38.81 31.26
C GLN A 35 8.94 38.91 32.73
N LEU A 36 9.83 38.91 33.72
CA LEU A 36 9.49 39.04 35.14
C LEU A 36 9.56 40.50 35.66
N VAL A 37 10.09 41.44 34.88
CA VAL A 37 10.33 42.83 35.35
C VAL A 37 9.05 43.64 35.51
N SER A 38 8.15 43.60 34.51
CA SER A 38 6.84 44.26 34.56
C SER A 38 5.90 43.71 33.49
N LYS A 39 4.60 44.05 33.56
CA LYS A 39 3.63 43.71 32.51
C LYS A 39 3.97 44.33 31.15
N LEU A 40 4.61 45.52 31.14
CA LEU A 40 5.08 46.17 29.92
C LEU A 40 6.27 45.41 29.34
N PHE A 41 7.28 45.05 30.15
CA PHE A 41 8.41 44.23 29.68
C PHE A 41 7.99 42.81 29.28
N TYR A 42 7.00 42.23 29.94
CA TYR A 42 6.37 40.97 29.51
C TYR A 42 5.78 41.10 28.10
N ASN A 43 4.99 42.14 27.83
CA ASN A 43 4.41 42.36 26.50
C ASN A 43 5.51 42.56 25.44
N LEU A 44 6.48 43.45 25.70
CA LEU A 44 7.55 43.77 24.73
C LEU A 44 8.50 42.59 24.47
N ALA A 45 8.85 41.80 25.49
CA ALA A 45 9.63 40.57 25.31
C ALA A 45 8.85 39.42 24.64
N ASN A 46 7.53 39.56 24.49
CA ASN A 46 6.69 38.67 23.68
C ASN A 46 6.41 39.22 22.27
N ASP A 47 6.96 40.38 21.89
CA ASP A 47 6.75 40.94 20.55
C ASP A 47 7.38 40.07 19.44
N ALA A 48 6.61 39.83 18.39
CA ALA A 48 6.98 38.92 17.31
C ALA A 48 8.22 39.38 16.50
N SER A 49 8.56 40.68 16.50
CA SER A 49 9.72 41.19 15.76
C SER A 49 11.06 40.79 16.40
N ILE A 50 11.10 40.70 17.74
CA ILE A 50 12.29 40.24 18.48
C ILE A 50 12.57 38.78 18.13
N TRP A 51 11.57 37.92 18.28
CA TRP A 51 11.68 36.49 17.97
C TRP A 51 11.94 36.23 16.49
N LYS A 52 11.40 37.05 15.59
CA LYS A 52 11.74 37.03 14.16
C LYS A 52 13.20 37.40 13.89
N ARG A 53 13.74 38.44 14.55
CA ARG A 53 15.17 38.81 14.43
C ARG A 53 16.07 37.69 14.96
N LEU A 54 15.75 37.10 16.10
CA LEU A 54 16.50 35.98 16.68
C LEU A 54 16.44 34.73 15.79
N PHE A 55 15.27 34.38 15.25
CA PHE A 55 15.14 33.25 14.33
C PHE A 55 16.02 33.41 13.08
N LEU A 56 15.96 34.58 12.43
CA LEU A 56 16.77 34.86 11.24
C LEU A 56 18.29 34.95 11.54
N LEU A 57 18.67 35.20 12.79
CA LEU A 57 20.07 35.24 13.23
C LEU A 57 20.63 33.85 13.55
N PHE A 58 19.88 33.00 14.23
CA PHE A 58 20.33 31.65 14.65
C PHE A 58 20.09 30.58 13.59
N PHE A 59 18.94 30.64 12.91
CA PHE A 59 18.42 29.55 12.06
C PHE A 59 18.04 30.04 10.65
N PRO A 60 18.94 30.74 9.93
CA PRO A 60 18.63 31.28 8.60
C PRO A 60 18.26 30.20 7.57
N ASP A 61 18.81 29.00 7.69
CA ASP A 61 18.52 27.85 6.81
C ASP A 61 17.21 27.10 7.16
N GLU A 62 16.55 27.41 8.30
CA GLU A 62 15.31 26.75 8.72
C GLU A 62 14.04 27.60 8.47
N VAL A 63 14.18 28.78 7.88
CA VAL A 63 13.04 29.67 7.54
C VAL A 63 12.01 28.92 6.68
N PRO A 64 10.71 28.92 7.07
CA PRO A 64 9.69 28.22 6.31
C PRO A 64 9.25 29.03 5.09
N GLU A 65 9.47 28.47 3.90
CA GLU A 65 8.91 28.96 2.64
C GLU A 65 7.99 27.89 2.03
N PRO A 66 6.71 28.19 1.75
CA PRO A 66 5.98 29.42 2.10
C PRO A 66 5.72 29.54 3.62
N PHE A 67 5.49 30.76 4.10
CA PHE A 67 5.10 30.98 5.49
C PHE A 67 3.72 30.37 5.82
N PRO A 68 3.58 29.62 6.92
CA PRO A 68 2.27 29.20 7.42
C PRO A 68 1.34 30.37 7.72
N ALA A 69 0.03 30.18 7.50
CA ALA A 69 -0.97 31.24 7.67
C ALA A 69 -1.06 31.82 9.10
N VAL A 70 -0.59 31.07 10.10
CA VAL A 70 -0.30 31.53 11.46
C VAL A 70 1.07 30.97 11.82
N PHE A 71 2.07 31.83 12.02
CA PHE A 71 3.43 31.41 12.39
C PHE A 71 3.89 32.12 13.67
N ASP A 72 4.09 31.32 14.73
CA ASP A 72 4.55 31.79 16.04
C ASP A 72 6.08 31.74 16.12
N TRP A 73 6.71 32.90 15.86
CA TRP A 73 8.16 33.07 15.90
C TRP A 73 8.77 32.71 17.26
N LYS A 74 8.07 32.95 18.38
CA LYS A 74 8.61 32.65 19.72
C LYS A 74 8.60 31.15 19.98
N LYS A 75 7.47 30.50 19.72
CA LYS A 75 7.32 29.05 19.92
C LYS A 75 8.29 28.26 19.04
N GLU A 76 8.42 28.63 17.77
CA GLU A 76 9.33 27.94 16.85
C GLU A 76 10.80 28.20 17.18
N PHE A 77 11.17 29.44 17.51
CA PHE A 77 12.53 29.74 17.98
C PHE A 77 12.89 28.95 19.23
N ASN A 78 12.02 28.96 20.25
CA ASN A 78 12.27 28.26 21.51
C ASN A 78 12.40 26.75 21.30
N TYR A 79 11.60 26.16 20.40
CA TYR A 79 11.73 24.76 20.03
C TYR A 79 13.12 24.47 19.43
N LEU A 80 13.53 25.18 18.37
CA LEU A 80 14.82 24.95 17.71
C LEU A 80 16.02 25.29 18.61
N TYR A 81 15.90 26.30 19.47
CA TYR A 81 16.94 26.71 20.42
C TYR A 81 17.17 25.66 21.51
N VAL A 82 16.09 25.06 22.05
CA VAL A 82 16.20 23.92 22.97
C VAL A 82 16.68 22.66 22.23
N GLU A 83 16.26 22.44 20.98
CA GLU A 83 16.69 21.26 20.21
C GLU A 83 18.20 21.30 19.87
N HIS A 84 18.72 22.45 19.44
CA HIS A 84 20.13 22.62 19.12
C HIS A 84 21.01 22.77 20.37
N TYR A 85 20.60 23.60 21.34
CA TYR A 85 21.46 24.05 22.44
C TYR A 85 20.99 23.63 23.84
N GLY A 86 19.87 22.92 23.97
CA GLY A 86 19.32 22.48 25.26
C GLY A 86 20.25 21.55 26.04
N ALA A 87 21.08 20.77 25.36
CA ALA A 87 22.11 19.92 25.97
C ALA A 87 23.25 20.70 26.66
N LEU A 88 23.35 22.02 26.45
CA LEU A 88 24.25 22.89 27.22
C LEU A 88 23.61 23.32 28.55
N LYS A 89 24.47 23.43 29.57
CA LYS A 89 24.20 24.19 30.81
C LYS A 89 23.81 25.63 30.46
N THR A 90 22.86 26.22 31.18
CA THR A 90 22.39 27.63 31.02
C THR A 90 23.53 28.63 30.77
N GLU A 91 24.58 28.62 31.60
CA GLU A 91 25.70 29.57 31.44
C GLU A 91 26.49 29.41 30.13
N LEU A 92 26.58 28.19 29.58
CA LEU A 92 27.18 27.96 28.26
C LEU A 92 26.21 28.33 27.13
N ARG A 93 24.90 28.17 27.35
CA ARG A 93 23.87 28.54 26.37
C ARG A 93 23.79 30.06 26.16
N LYS A 94 24.00 30.85 27.22
CA LYS A 94 24.20 32.31 27.17
C LYS A 94 25.40 32.73 26.32
N LEU A 95 26.42 31.87 26.12
CA LEU A 95 27.56 32.18 25.25
C LEU A 95 27.26 31.99 23.76
N ILE A 96 26.22 31.24 23.40
CA ILE A 96 25.85 31.01 21.99
C ILE A 96 25.52 32.33 21.27
N PHE A 97 24.72 33.21 21.90
CA PHE A 97 24.37 34.50 21.29
C PHE A 97 25.58 35.43 21.06
N PRO A 98 26.48 35.66 22.04
CA PRO A 98 27.75 36.35 21.84
C PRO A 98 28.64 35.73 20.76
N ILE A 99 28.69 34.39 20.65
CA ILE A 99 29.44 33.71 19.59
C ILE A 99 28.84 34.05 18.22
N ILE A 100 27.53 33.85 18.03
CA ILE A 100 26.82 34.13 16.77
C ILE A 100 26.96 35.61 16.38
N ALA A 101 26.81 36.52 17.33
CA ALA A 101 26.95 37.96 17.14
C ALA A 101 28.41 38.46 16.98
N GLY A 102 29.42 37.59 17.12
CA GLY A 102 30.83 37.96 17.01
C GLY A 102 31.35 38.83 18.16
N ASN A 103 30.67 38.86 19.31
CA ASN A 103 31.07 39.63 20.49
C ASN A 103 32.21 38.91 21.23
N THR A 104 33.42 39.05 20.69
CA THR A 104 34.66 38.52 21.27
C THR A 104 34.87 38.99 22.70
N GLU A 105 34.43 40.19 23.09
CA GLU A 105 34.64 40.71 24.44
C GLU A 105 33.77 40.02 25.52
N LYS A 106 32.47 39.76 25.27
CA LYS A 106 31.62 38.99 26.21
C LYS A 106 32.11 37.53 26.30
N VAL A 107 32.67 36.96 25.22
CA VAL A 107 33.24 35.59 25.23
C VAL A 107 34.60 35.52 25.93
N CYS A 108 35.56 36.40 25.64
CA CYS A 108 36.90 36.41 26.26
C CYS A 108 36.90 36.68 27.76
N LYS A 109 35.79 37.20 28.32
CA LYS A 109 35.58 37.38 29.77
C LYS A 109 34.91 36.17 30.44
N SER A 110 34.45 35.19 29.67
CA SER A 110 33.76 34.01 30.21
C SER A 110 34.74 32.92 30.66
N LEU A 111 34.40 32.22 31.75
CA LEU A 111 35.16 31.09 32.27
C LEU A 111 34.65 29.81 31.60
N VAL A 112 35.40 29.29 30.63
CA VAL A 112 35.08 28.05 29.89
C VAL A 112 36.17 27.02 30.16
N SER A 113 35.83 25.81 30.59
CA SER A 113 36.81 24.72 30.74
C SER A 113 37.01 23.93 29.44
N ILE A 114 38.08 23.14 29.38
CA ILE A 114 38.27 22.12 28.34
C ILE A 114 37.06 21.18 28.22
N GLU A 115 36.52 20.73 29.35
CA GLU A 115 35.33 19.87 29.40
C GLU A 115 34.07 20.59 28.87
N ASP A 116 33.92 21.89 29.10
CA ASP A 116 32.82 22.70 28.53
C ASP A 116 32.95 22.87 27.00
N LEU A 117 34.17 22.98 26.47
CA LEU A 117 34.44 22.98 25.02
C LEU A 117 34.21 21.61 24.36
N GLN A 118 34.25 20.52 25.13
CA GLN A 118 33.96 19.15 24.69
C GLN A 118 32.46 18.79 24.75
N ALA A 119 31.65 19.56 25.48
CA ALA A 119 30.24 19.29 25.68
C ALA A 119 29.44 19.28 24.37
N ALA A 120 28.42 18.40 24.32
CA ALA A 120 27.45 18.27 23.24
C ALA A 120 28.07 18.21 21.81
N ASP A 121 29.01 17.27 21.59
CA ASP A 121 29.74 17.11 20.32
C ASP A 121 30.36 18.43 19.83
N PHE A 122 31.13 19.11 20.71
CA PHE A 122 31.88 20.35 20.45
C PHE A 122 31.03 21.54 19.96
N ILE A 123 29.80 21.68 20.46
CA ILE A 123 28.83 22.65 19.91
C ILE A 123 29.27 24.11 19.96
N LEU A 124 30.01 24.55 20.99
CA LEU A 124 30.54 25.93 21.08
C LEU A 124 31.52 26.22 19.94
N ILE A 125 32.37 25.24 19.62
CA ILE A 125 33.34 25.31 18.52
C ILE A 125 32.58 25.29 17.20
N ARG A 126 31.71 24.31 16.95
CA ARG A 126 30.91 24.20 15.71
C ARG A 126 30.07 25.43 15.43
N THR A 127 29.49 26.07 16.45
CA THR A 127 28.77 27.34 16.31
C THR A 127 29.71 28.47 15.85
N ALA A 128 30.90 28.58 16.46
CA ALA A 128 31.90 29.54 16.03
C ALA A 128 32.39 29.27 14.58
N VAL A 129 32.48 28.02 14.13
CA VAL A 129 32.79 27.68 12.72
C VAL A 129 31.65 28.06 11.78
N GLN A 130 30.42 27.66 12.10
CA GLN A 130 29.21 27.94 11.30
C GLN A 130 29.05 29.44 11.03
N PHE A 131 29.30 30.28 12.04
CA PHE A 131 29.24 31.74 11.95
C PHE A 131 30.60 32.41 11.63
N LYS A 132 31.61 31.63 11.22
CA LYS A 132 32.93 32.07 10.71
C LYS A 132 33.76 32.92 11.69
N GLN A 133 33.58 32.69 12.99
CA GLN A 133 34.16 33.47 14.09
C GLN A 133 35.59 33.05 14.45
N GLN A 134 36.53 33.16 13.50
CA GLN A 134 37.93 32.73 13.66
C GLN A 134 38.62 33.37 14.87
N ALA A 135 38.27 34.61 15.23
CA ALA A 135 38.81 35.28 16.43
C ALA A 135 38.42 34.59 17.75
N ILE A 136 37.21 34.00 17.81
CA ILE A 136 36.75 33.24 18.97
C ILE A 136 37.44 31.87 19.02
N LEU A 137 37.62 31.21 17.87
CA LEU A 137 38.39 29.96 17.77
C LEU A 137 39.85 30.15 18.21
N ALA A 138 40.48 31.26 17.84
CA ALA A 138 41.83 31.63 18.28
C ALA A 138 41.90 31.90 19.80
N HIS A 139 40.86 32.49 20.39
CA HIS A 139 40.78 32.65 21.85
C HIS A 139 40.65 31.28 22.56
N PHE A 140 39.75 30.41 22.10
CA PHE A 140 39.61 29.05 22.67
C PHE A 140 40.90 28.22 22.51
N HIS A 141 41.60 28.35 21.38
CA HIS A 141 42.93 27.76 21.18
C HIS A 141 43.95 28.21 22.24
N SER A 142 44.02 29.53 22.52
CA SER A 142 44.88 30.09 23.55
C SER A 142 44.49 29.61 24.96
N LEU A 143 43.19 29.56 25.25
CA LEU A 143 42.62 29.10 26.53
C LEU A 143 42.95 27.63 26.82
N VAL A 144 42.78 26.74 25.83
CA VAL A 144 43.16 25.32 25.95
C VAL A 144 44.66 25.16 26.14
N ARG A 145 45.51 25.91 25.40
CA ARG A 145 46.97 25.87 25.60
C ARG A 145 47.36 26.28 27.03
N GLN A 146 46.72 27.31 27.60
CA GLN A 146 46.96 27.74 28.97
C GLN A 146 46.51 26.70 30.00
N GLN A 147 45.31 26.11 29.84
CA GLN A 147 44.77 25.09 30.75
C GLN A 147 45.57 23.78 30.71
N LEU A 148 46.15 23.42 29.55
CA LEU A 148 47.03 22.26 29.40
C LEU A 148 48.50 22.49 29.81
N GLN A 149 48.89 23.71 30.20
CA GLN A 149 50.25 24.05 30.65
C GLN A 149 51.37 23.69 29.63
N LEU A 150 51.10 23.86 28.33
CA LEU A 150 52.01 23.41 27.26
C LEU A 150 53.15 24.41 26.99
N GLU A 151 54.35 24.05 27.44
CA GLU A 151 55.58 24.83 27.26
C GLU A 151 56.11 24.81 25.80
N GLU A 152 56.03 23.68 25.10
CA GLU A 152 56.46 23.55 23.69
C GLU A 152 55.39 24.01 22.66
N GLU A 153 55.78 24.12 21.39
CA GLU A 153 54.99 24.74 20.32
C GLU A 153 53.78 23.94 19.81
N HIS A 154 53.55 22.71 20.28
CA HIS A 154 52.64 21.76 19.62
C HIS A 154 51.44 21.37 20.50
N LEU A 155 50.33 22.06 20.30
CA LEU A 155 49.01 21.63 20.79
C LEU A 155 48.60 20.31 20.09
N PRO A 156 47.91 19.36 20.77
CA PRO A 156 47.49 18.11 20.15
C PRO A 156 46.67 18.35 18.87
N LEU A 157 47.02 17.63 17.80
CA LEU A 157 46.54 17.88 16.43
C LEU A 157 45.01 17.95 16.29
N GLY A 158 44.27 17.16 17.10
CA GLY A 158 42.80 17.23 17.14
C GLY A 158 42.26 18.60 17.55
N TRP A 159 42.88 19.28 18.52
CA TRP A 159 42.51 20.65 18.90
C TRP A 159 42.91 21.67 17.83
N ALA A 160 44.11 21.54 17.25
CA ALA A 160 44.56 22.43 16.17
C ALA A 160 43.60 22.41 14.97
N VAL A 161 43.06 21.23 14.63
CA VAL A 161 42.00 21.07 13.62
C VAL A 161 40.68 21.67 14.09
N LEU A 162 40.20 21.36 15.30
CA LEU A 162 38.95 21.93 15.83
C LEU A 162 38.96 23.48 15.82
N PHE A 163 40.09 24.12 16.11
CA PHE A 163 40.23 25.58 16.10
C PHE A 163 40.72 26.18 14.76
N ASN A 164 40.71 25.43 13.65
CA ASN A 164 41.11 25.91 12.31
C ASN A 164 42.50 26.57 12.26
N GLN A 165 43.49 25.99 12.94
CA GLN A 165 44.86 26.51 13.00
C GLN A 165 45.72 25.88 11.88
N LYS A 166 45.46 26.26 10.63
CA LYS A 166 46.01 25.62 9.42
C LYS A 166 47.53 25.50 9.47
N GLU A 167 48.24 26.55 9.86
CA GLU A 167 49.70 26.60 9.94
C GLU A 167 50.26 25.56 10.92
N VAL A 168 49.60 25.39 12.07
CA VAL A 168 49.95 24.39 13.10
C VAL A 168 49.61 22.98 12.65
N VAL A 169 48.48 22.81 11.96
CA VAL A 169 48.07 21.53 11.36
C VAL A 169 49.07 21.08 10.29
N HIS A 170 49.48 21.98 9.40
CA HIS A 170 50.45 21.68 8.34
C HIS A 170 51.86 21.42 8.89
N SER A 171 52.33 22.15 9.90
CA SER A 171 53.66 21.91 10.48
C SER A 171 53.73 20.55 11.19
N ILE A 172 52.70 20.18 11.95
CA ILE A 172 52.59 18.87 12.60
C ILE A 172 52.50 17.75 11.54
N LEU A 173 51.71 17.91 10.48
CA LEU A 173 51.58 16.90 9.42
C LEU A 173 52.84 16.80 8.53
N ALA A 174 53.57 17.89 8.29
CA ALA A 174 54.84 17.86 7.59
C ALA A 174 55.92 17.12 8.41
N ALA A 175 55.94 17.30 9.73
CA ALA A 175 56.82 16.56 10.63
C ALA A 175 56.39 15.10 10.83
N GLN A 176 55.08 14.82 10.85
CA GLN A 176 54.52 13.49 11.15
C GLN A 176 53.34 13.12 10.22
N PRO A 177 53.57 12.81 8.93
CA PRO A 177 52.49 12.59 7.95
C PRO A 177 51.54 11.43 8.26
N HIS A 178 51.98 10.48 9.11
CA HIS A 178 51.19 9.33 9.53
C HIS A 178 50.01 9.70 10.46
N LEU A 179 50.04 10.87 11.12
CA LEU A 179 49.01 11.29 12.07
C LEU A 179 47.65 11.54 11.43
N ILE A 180 47.55 11.70 10.10
CA ILE A 180 46.28 11.92 9.41
C ILE A 180 45.26 10.77 9.60
N ASN A 181 45.74 9.55 9.84
CA ASN A 181 44.90 8.38 10.14
C ASN A 181 44.80 8.06 11.65
N TYR A 182 45.46 8.82 12.52
CA TYR A 182 45.51 8.56 13.94
C TYR A 182 44.16 8.89 14.62
N ASN A 183 43.88 8.27 15.77
CA ASN A 183 42.67 8.61 16.53
C ASN A 183 42.85 9.95 17.23
N ALA A 184 42.26 11.01 16.68
CA ALA A 184 42.39 12.37 17.20
C ALA A 184 41.80 12.51 18.63
N LEU A 185 40.83 11.66 18.98
CA LEU A 185 40.24 11.63 20.34
C LEU A 185 41.24 11.26 21.44
N GLN A 186 42.34 10.59 21.10
CA GLN A 186 43.40 10.20 22.05
C GLN A 186 44.23 11.39 22.56
N GLY A 187 44.21 12.53 21.86
CA GLY A 187 44.78 13.81 22.32
C GLY A 187 43.73 14.80 22.86
N LEU A 188 42.44 14.44 22.83
CA LEU A 188 41.32 15.26 23.30
C LEU A 188 40.80 14.77 24.66
N THR A 189 40.61 13.47 24.83
CA THR A 189 39.88 12.88 25.97
C THR A 189 40.79 12.06 26.88
N LYS A 190 40.56 12.14 28.20
CA LYS A 190 41.32 11.38 29.22
C LYS A 190 41.02 9.86 29.20
N GLN A 191 39.88 9.45 28.61
CA GLN A 191 39.50 8.05 28.35
C GLN A 191 38.70 7.93 27.05
N PRO A 192 39.34 7.76 25.87
CA PRO A 192 38.62 7.48 24.63
C PRO A 192 38.00 6.07 24.68
N LYS A 193 36.68 5.95 24.40
CA LYS A 193 36.03 4.63 24.27
C LYS A 193 36.70 3.84 23.14
N LYS A 194 36.96 2.54 23.32
CA LYS A 194 37.70 1.70 22.35
C LYS A 194 37.11 1.62 20.93
N ARG A 195 35.81 1.93 20.76
CA ARG A 195 35.13 1.96 19.45
C ARG A 195 35.22 3.32 18.76
N ASP A 196 35.40 4.42 19.50
CA ASP A 196 35.42 5.78 18.93
C ASP A 196 36.78 6.10 18.30
N LYS A 197 36.92 5.83 17.00
CA LYS A 197 38.09 6.18 16.18
C LYS A 197 37.76 7.29 15.20
N LYS A 198 37.88 8.55 15.62
CA LYS A 198 37.75 9.71 14.73
C LYS A 198 39.13 10.13 14.21
N THR A 199 39.32 10.14 12.90
CA THR A 199 40.52 10.74 12.29
C THR A 199 40.40 12.25 12.27
N ILE A 200 41.50 12.96 12.01
CA ILE A 200 41.47 14.42 11.84
C ILE A 200 40.60 14.86 10.64
N THR A 201 40.49 14.02 9.60
CA THR A 201 39.57 14.21 8.48
C THR A 201 38.10 14.21 8.92
N VAL A 202 37.73 13.27 9.80
CA VAL A 202 36.38 13.22 10.37
C VAL A 202 36.13 14.42 11.27
N LEU A 203 37.08 14.82 12.12
CA LEU A 203 36.92 16.02 12.96
C LEU A 203 36.78 17.31 12.14
N ALA A 204 37.52 17.49 11.04
CA ALA A 204 37.36 18.65 10.16
C ALA A 204 35.94 18.70 9.56
N ALA A 205 35.42 17.54 9.13
CA ALA A 205 34.08 17.40 8.57
C ALA A 205 32.95 17.61 9.61
N GLU A 206 33.14 17.15 10.85
CA GLU A 206 32.21 17.42 11.96
C GLU A 206 32.23 18.90 12.40
N ALA A 207 33.42 19.50 12.45
CA ALA A 207 33.61 20.89 12.88
C ALA A 207 33.08 21.92 11.87
N GLY A 208 33.12 21.61 10.57
CA GLY A 208 32.69 22.51 9.49
C GLY A 208 33.83 23.07 8.62
N HIS A 209 35.07 22.57 8.80
CA HIS A 209 36.29 23.13 8.20
C HIS A 209 36.50 22.65 6.76
N LEU A 210 35.78 23.26 5.82
CA LEU A 210 35.78 22.89 4.39
C LEU A 210 37.20 22.86 3.77
N GLU A 211 38.02 23.88 4.00
CA GLU A 211 39.37 23.96 3.41
C GLU A 211 40.30 22.87 3.95
N LEU A 212 40.35 22.68 5.27
CA LEU A 212 41.13 21.59 5.89
C LEU A 212 40.64 20.21 5.45
N LEU A 213 39.32 20.04 5.25
CA LEU A 213 38.75 18.79 4.74
C LEU A 213 39.21 18.52 3.30
N GLU A 214 39.18 19.53 2.42
CA GLU A 214 39.67 19.43 1.04
C GLU A 214 41.16 19.05 0.99
N GLU A 215 41.99 19.66 1.83
CA GLU A 215 43.41 19.36 1.96
C GLU A 215 43.65 17.93 2.50
N PHE A 216 42.91 17.51 3.53
CA PHE A 216 43.01 16.16 4.11
C PHE A 216 42.49 15.05 3.18
N LEU A 217 41.58 15.36 2.26
CA LEU A 217 41.13 14.45 1.20
C LEU A 217 42.13 14.37 0.04
N LYS A 218 42.93 15.41 -0.20
CA LYS A 218 44.00 15.43 -1.21
C LYS A 218 45.35 14.89 -0.70
N HIS A 219 45.51 14.70 0.61
CA HIS A 219 46.79 14.34 1.22
C HIS A 219 47.20 12.87 0.94
N PRO A 220 48.40 12.60 0.38
CA PRO A 220 48.79 11.26 -0.07
C PRO A 220 48.94 10.23 1.07
N GLY A 221 49.08 10.69 2.31
CA GLY A 221 49.11 9.84 3.51
C GLY A 221 47.73 9.32 3.96
N ASN A 222 46.64 9.55 3.23
CA ASN A 222 45.28 9.11 3.58
C ASN A 222 44.82 7.93 2.69
N PRO A 223 45.33 6.69 2.90
CA PRO A 223 44.99 5.56 2.06
C PRO A 223 43.52 5.16 2.23
N GLU A 224 42.92 4.78 1.09
CA GLU A 224 41.55 4.30 0.94
C GLU A 224 40.49 5.18 1.62
N ILE A 225 40.43 6.42 1.13
CA ILE A 225 39.28 7.32 1.26
C ILE A 225 37.96 6.56 1.06
N ASN A 226 37.89 5.66 0.07
CA ASN A 226 36.74 4.78 -0.24
C ASN A 226 36.09 4.14 1.01
N ASN A 227 36.89 3.53 1.91
CA ASN A 227 36.36 2.84 3.10
C ASN A 227 35.94 3.81 4.23
N LYS A 228 36.29 5.09 4.12
CA LYS A 228 36.00 6.14 5.12
C LYS A 228 34.99 7.17 4.63
N LEU A 229 34.72 7.29 3.32
CA LEU A 229 33.78 8.27 2.76
C LEU A 229 32.39 8.13 3.37
N LEU A 230 31.88 6.91 3.57
CA LEU A 230 30.60 6.68 4.22
C LEU A 230 30.58 7.23 5.65
N ASN A 231 31.65 7.01 6.42
CA ASN A 231 31.78 7.56 7.78
C ASN A 231 31.85 9.10 7.78
N ILE A 232 32.62 9.69 6.85
CA ILE A 232 32.70 11.15 6.68
C ILE A 232 31.32 11.71 6.29
N TYR A 233 30.60 11.07 5.37
CA TYR A 233 29.25 11.45 4.93
C TYR A 233 28.24 11.40 6.09
N HIS A 234 28.20 10.29 6.84
CA HIS A 234 27.40 10.17 8.05
C HIS A 234 27.76 11.24 9.09
N SER A 235 29.06 11.53 9.28
CA SER A 235 29.54 12.54 10.23
C SER A 235 29.11 13.95 9.84
N ILE A 236 29.15 14.31 8.55
CA ILE A 236 28.69 15.62 8.02
C ILE A 236 27.18 15.79 8.21
N ILE A 237 26.39 14.74 7.98
CA ILE A 237 24.94 14.79 8.18
C ILE A 237 24.61 14.85 9.68
N ARG A 238 25.27 14.02 10.52
CA ARG A 238 25.12 14.05 11.98
C ARG A 238 25.51 15.40 12.57
N SER A 239 26.56 16.05 12.05
CA SER A 239 27.00 17.37 12.51
C SER A 239 26.15 18.53 11.96
N ARG A 240 25.19 18.24 11.06
CA ARG A 240 24.28 19.20 10.39
C ARG A 240 25.00 20.26 9.54
N GLN A 241 26.21 19.97 9.07
CA GLN A 241 27.09 20.95 8.39
C GLN A 241 26.70 21.16 6.92
N ILE A 242 25.61 21.89 6.67
CA ILE A 242 25.00 22.08 5.33
C ILE A 242 25.98 22.60 4.26
N SER A 243 26.93 23.48 4.62
CA SER A 243 27.94 24.00 3.69
C SER A 243 28.97 22.93 3.29
N VAL A 244 29.43 22.12 4.24
CA VAL A 244 30.34 21.00 3.98
C VAL A 244 29.61 19.90 3.22
N PHE A 245 28.34 19.64 3.55
CA PHE A 245 27.48 18.68 2.84
C PHE A 245 27.42 18.99 1.34
N LYS A 246 27.04 20.23 0.96
CA LYS A 246 26.94 20.66 -0.45
C LYS A 246 28.27 20.49 -1.19
N TRP A 247 29.36 21.01 -0.63
CA TRP A 247 30.69 20.87 -1.21
C TRP A 247 31.13 19.40 -1.33
N PHE A 248 30.79 18.54 -0.36
CA PHE A 248 31.18 17.13 -0.36
C PHE A 248 30.36 16.30 -1.35
N THR A 249 29.07 16.59 -1.56
CA THR A 249 28.28 16.00 -2.65
C THR A 249 28.81 16.42 -4.02
N ASP A 250 29.20 17.69 -4.19
CA ASP A 250 29.82 18.18 -5.40
C ASP A 250 31.18 17.47 -5.63
N PHE A 251 32.02 17.36 -4.59
CA PHE A 251 33.30 16.65 -4.64
C PHE A 251 33.14 15.17 -5.03
N ILE A 252 32.16 14.46 -4.45
CA ILE A 252 31.88 13.05 -4.80
C ILE A 252 31.47 12.92 -6.27
N SER A 253 30.54 13.77 -6.75
CA SER A 253 30.07 13.70 -8.15
C SER A 253 31.15 14.04 -9.19
N HIS A 254 32.09 14.95 -8.87
CA HIS A 254 33.22 15.23 -9.75
C HIS A 254 34.32 14.14 -9.75
N ASN A 255 34.21 13.14 -8.87
CA ASN A 255 35.17 12.04 -8.71
C ASN A 255 34.48 10.66 -8.79
N GLU A 256 33.37 10.56 -9.53
CA GLU A 256 32.51 9.36 -9.57
C GLU A 256 33.24 8.10 -10.06
N GLU A 257 34.21 8.24 -10.98
CA GLU A 257 35.12 7.14 -11.42
C GLU A 257 35.89 6.48 -10.25
N ILE A 258 36.14 7.22 -9.16
CA ILE A 258 36.89 6.77 -7.97
C ILE A 258 35.92 6.22 -6.91
N PHE A 259 34.67 6.68 -6.88
CA PHE A 259 33.72 6.47 -5.79
C PHE A 259 32.35 5.85 -6.20
N PRO A 260 32.27 4.83 -7.08
CA PRO A 260 31.03 4.34 -7.73
C PRO A 260 30.01 3.64 -6.81
N HIS A 261 30.19 3.68 -5.49
CA HIS A 261 29.28 3.10 -4.50
C HIS A 261 28.65 4.16 -3.57
N VAL A 262 29.22 5.36 -3.50
CA VAL A 262 28.78 6.44 -2.58
C VAL A 262 27.47 7.08 -3.07
N VAL A 263 27.23 7.06 -4.38
CA VAL A 263 26.04 7.60 -5.06
C VAL A 263 24.72 6.89 -4.65
N LYS A 264 24.80 5.73 -3.97
CA LYS A 264 23.63 4.97 -3.49
C LYS A 264 23.24 5.23 -2.04
N ILE A 265 23.89 6.18 -1.36
CA ILE A 265 23.51 6.55 0.01
C ILE A 265 22.22 7.37 -0.02
N ASP A 266 21.19 6.90 0.70
CA ASP A 266 19.97 7.67 0.90
C ASP A 266 20.22 8.84 1.88
N THR A 267 20.48 10.02 1.30
CA THR A 267 20.66 11.26 2.04
C THR A 267 19.47 11.61 2.91
N GLY A 268 18.25 11.39 2.40
CA GLY A 268 17.01 11.78 3.07
C GLY A 268 16.77 10.94 4.32
N PHE A 269 16.91 9.61 4.20
CA PHE A 269 16.91 8.66 5.30
C PHE A 269 17.94 9.02 6.39
N LEU A 270 19.18 9.37 6.01
CA LEU A 270 20.22 9.74 6.98
C LEU A 270 19.97 11.12 7.62
N ALA A 271 19.50 12.10 6.85
CA ALA A 271 19.13 13.40 7.37
C ALA A 271 17.99 13.28 8.39
N CYS A 272 17.00 12.43 8.11
CA CYS A 272 15.95 12.07 9.06
C CYS A 272 16.50 11.31 10.29
N LYS A 273 17.47 10.40 10.11
CA LYS A 273 18.07 9.66 11.22
C LYS A 273 18.75 10.58 12.25
N TYR A 274 19.36 11.67 11.80
CA TYR A 274 20.11 12.61 12.65
C TYR A 274 19.42 13.98 12.88
N ASN A 275 18.14 14.11 12.48
CA ASN A 275 17.36 15.36 12.46
C ASN A 275 18.05 16.56 11.77
N ALA A 276 18.75 16.31 10.67
CA ALA A 276 19.39 17.34 9.85
C ALA A 276 18.38 17.95 8.86
N SER A 277 17.39 18.68 9.36
CA SER A 277 16.30 19.29 8.57
C SER A 277 16.80 20.10 7.37
N THR A 278 17.79 20.99 7.55
CA THR A 278 18.46 21.71 6.44
C THR A 278 19.00 20.79 5.32
N ILE A 279 19.58 19.64 5.66
CA ILE A 279 20.16 18.68 4.70
C ILE A 279 19.05 17.85 4.03
N PHE A 280 18.01 17.46 4.78
CA PHE A 280 16.81 16.84 4.20
C PHE A 280 16.18 17.76 3.16
N LYS A 281 15.89 19.02 3.52
CA LYS A 281 15.40 20.07 2.61
C LYS A 281 16.29 20.20 1.37
N ALA A 282 17.62 20.22 1.54
CA ALA A 282 18.56 20.33 0.43
C ALA A 282 18.59 19.10 -0.51
N SER A 283 18.27 17.90 -0.02
CA SER A 283 18.13 16.69 -0.84
C SER A 283 16.79 16.59 -1.58
N ILE A 284 15.68 16.99 -0.93
CA ILE A 284 14.33 16.86 -1.49
C ILE A 284 13.97 17.98 -2.45
N ASN A 285 14.27 19.24 -2.08
CA ASN A 285 13.76 20.39 -2.80
C ASN A 285 14.21 20.47 -4.27
N PRO A 286 15.45 20.10 -4.66
CA PRO A 286 15.84 20.01 -6.06
C PRO A 286 14.97 19.02 -6.86
N LEU A 287 14.75 17.81 -6.34
CA LEU A 287 13.93 16.77 -7.00
C LEU A 287 12.46 17.20 -7.13
N HIS A 288 11.92 17.88 -6.11
CA HIS A 288 10.56 18.40 -6.16
C HIS A 288 10.41 19.54 -7.18
N GLN A 289 11.37 20.47 -7.26
CA GLN A 289 11.36 21.53 -8.28
C GLN A 289 11.56 20.97 -9.71
N GLU A 290 12.39 19.93 -9.86
CA GLU A 290 12.54 19.18 -11.12
C GLU A 290 11.23 18.52 -11.56
N MET A 291 10.54 17.82 -10.65
CA MET A 291 9.23 17.23 -10.92
C MET A 291 8.22 18.31 -11.36
N ILE A 292 8.16 19.46 -10.66
CA ILE A 292 7.30 20.59 -11.00
C ILE A 292 7.67 21.20 -12.36
N TYR A 293 8.96 21.30 -12.71
CA TYR A 293 9.41 21.77 -14.01
C TYR A 293 8.90 20.86 -15.14
N TRP A 294 9.12 19.55 -15.04
CA TRP A 294 8.66 18.60 -16.06
C TRP A 294 7.14 18.47 -16.11
N GLU A 295 6.42 18.65 -15.00
CA GLU A 295 4.96 18.72 -15.00
C GLU A 295 4.42 19.94 -15.76
N LYS A 296 5.06 21.12 -15.59
CA LYS A 296 4.74 22.35 -16.33
C LYS A 296 5.05 22.20 -17.82
N GLU A 297 6.20 21.63 -18.16
CA GLU A 297 6.60 21.36 -19.55
C GLU A 297 5.67 20.35 -20.24
N LEU A 298 5.26 19.28 -19.55
CA LEU A 298 4.28 18.33 -20.06
C LEU A 298 2.94 19.00 -20.37
N LYS A 299 2.46 19.89 -19.48
CA LYS A 299 1.24 20.70 -19.70
C LYS A 299 1.40 21.74 -20.81
N ARG A 300 2.60 22.31 -20.99
CA ARG A 300 2.93 23.28 -22.06
C ARG A 300 2.95 22.62 -23.44
N LEU A 301 3.52 21.42 -23.54
CA LEU A 301 3.80 20.73 -24.81
C LEU A 301 2.71 19.72 -25.22
N THR A 302 1.82 19.33 -24.29
CA THR A 302 0.64 18.51 -24.57
C THR A 302 -0.61 19.06 -23.84
N PRO A 303 -1.57 19.68 -24.55
CA PRO A 303 -2.77 20.27 -23.92
C PRO A 303 -3.78 19.21 -23.43
N GLU A 304 -3.68 17.96 -23.90
CA GLU A 304 -4.34 16.80 -23.30
C GLU A 304 -3.29 15.87 -22.67
N PRO A 305 -2.81 16.16 -21.45
CA PRO A 305 -1.80 15.35 -20.77
C PRO A 305 -2.47 14.07 -20.22
N ASN A 306 -2.38 12.99 -20.98
CA ASN A 306 -2.95 11.68 -20.61
C ASN A 306 -2.07 10.95 -19.58
N LEU A 307 -2.02 11.54 -18.37
CA LEU A 307 -1.14 11.27 -17.21
C LEU A 307 -1.19 9.82 -16.68
N SER A 308 -2.19 9.03 -17.06
CA SER A 308 -2.35 7.63 -16.64
C SER A 308 -1.81 6.60 -17.64
N SER A 309 -1.44 7.04 -18.85
CA SER A 309 -0.92 6.14 -19.88
C SER A 309 0.62 6.05 -19.81
N LYS A 310 1.15 4.87 -19.45
CA LYS A 310 2.56 4.51 -19.68
C LYS A 310 2.82 4.37 -21.18
N LYS A 311 2.81 5.50 -21.89
CA LYS A 311 3.14 5.58 -23.33
C LYS A 311 4.53 5.01 -23.52
N LYS A 312 4.65 4.09 -24.48
CA LYS A 312 5.92 3.47 -24.86
C LYS A 312 6.85 4.57 -25.36
N VAL A 313 7.86 4.91 -24.57
CA VAL A 313 8.82 5.98 -24.86
C VAL A 313 9.49 5.71 -26.21
N ASP A 314 9.47 6.69 -27.11
CA ASP A 314 10.11 6.57 -28.42
C ASP A 314 11.60 6.87 -28.32
N PHE A 315 12.34 5.89 -27.80
CA PHE A 315 13.80 5.96 -27.67
C PHE A 315 14.50 6.17 -29.03
N VAL A 316 13.89 5.79 -30.15
CA VAL A 316 14.46 5.98 -31.49
C VAL A 316 14.37 7.45 -31.90
N ALA A 317 13.20 8.08 -31.74
CA ALA A 317 13.03 9.52 -31.96
C ALA A 317 13.93 10.36 -31.04
N ILE A 318 14.05 9.97 -29.76
CA ILE A 318 14.96 10.63 -28.80
C ILE A 318 16.42 10.52 -29.28
N GLN A 319 16.91 9.32 -29.62
CA GLN A 319 18.29 9.14 -30.11
C GLN A 319 18.56 9.87 -31.43
N GLN A 320 17.56 10.00 -32.30
CA GLN A 320 17.69 10.80 -33.53
C GLN A 320 17.82 12.29 -33.21
N ARG A 321 16.99 12.84 -32.31
CA ARG A 321 17.05 14.26 -31.93
C ARG A 321 18.33 14.60 -31.16
N THR A 322 18.78 13.75 -30.22
CA THR A 322 20.03 14.00 -29.49
C THR A 322 21.26 13.97 -30.41
N LYS A 323 21.32 13.06 -31.40
CA LYS A 323 22.41 13.03 -32.40
C LYS A 323 22.48 14.28 -33.29
N VAL A 324 21.38 15.02 -33.46
CA VAL A 324 21.38 16.33 -34.15
C VAL A 324 21.87 17.45 -33.24
N LEU A 325 21.56 17.40 -31.94
CA LEU A 325 21.84 18.47 -30.98
C LEU A 325 23.25 18.41 -30.37
N VAL A 326 23.75 17.21 -30.02
CA VAL A 326 25.06 17.03 -29.35
C VAL A 326 26.24 17.65 -30.14
N PRO A 327 26.34 17.54 -31.48
CA PRO A 327 27.41 18.19 -32.24
C PRO A 327 27.39 19.72 -32.19
N GLN A 328 26.27 20.34 -31.81
CA GLN A 328 26.10 21.81 -31.77
C GLN A 328 26.57 22.43 -30.45
N LEU A 329 26.87 21.61 -29.44
CA LEU A 329 27.32 22.04 -28.11
C LEU A 329 28.70 21.43 -27.77
N PRO A 330 29.81 22.02 -28.26
CA PRO A 330 31.15 21.48 -28.04
C PRO A 330 31.57 21.43 -26.57
N GLU A 331 30.94 22.22 -25.70
CA GLU A 331 31.14 22.23 -24.24
C GLU A 331 30.67 20.94 -23.52
N LEU A 332 30.02 20.01 -24.22
CA LEU A 332 29.48 18.75 -23.68
C LEU A 332 30.38 17.54 -23.98
N ASP A 333 31.70 17.72 -23.99
CA ASP A 333 32.68 16.68 -24.31
C ASP A 333 32.54 15.36 -23.51
N PRO A 334 32.22 15.34 -22.20
CA PRO A 334 31.97 14.09 -21.46
C PRO A 334 30.82 13.27 -22.06
N LEU A 335 29.73 13.94 -22.45
CA LEU A 335 28.52 13.29 -22.94
C LEU A 335 28.69 12.64 -24.32
N LYS A 336 29.68 13.08 -25.13
CA LYS A 336 29.94 12.47 -26.44
C LYS A 336 30.29 10.98 -26.30
N LYS A 337 31.14 10.62 -25.32
CA LYS A 337 31.45 9.22 -25.00
C LYS A 337 30.19 8.43 -24.61
N GLU A 338 29.35 9.01 -23.74
CA GLU A 338 28.11 8.35 -23.30
C GLU A 338 27.13 8.05 -24.43
N PHE A 339 27.12 8.85 -25.52
CA PHE A 339 26.18 8.67 -26.64
C PHE A 339 26.70 7.77 -27.77
N ASP A 340 28.01 7.58 -27.91
CA ASP A 340 28.60 6.82 -29.03
C ASP A 340 28.72 5.29 -28.78
N GLU A 341 28.73 4.82 -27.51
CA GLU A 341 28.97 3.40 -27.20
C GLU A 341 27.69 2.55 -27.00
N ILE A 342 27.34 1.73 -28.00
CA ILE A 342 26.50 0.51 -27.92
C ILE A 342 24.95 0.70 -27.77
N GLU A 343 24.23 -0.07 -28.60
CA GLU A 343 22.77 -0.15 -28.76
C GLU A 343 22.02 -0.90 -27.62
N LEU A 344 22.23 -0.50 -26.37
CA LEU A 344 21.60 -1.11 -25.18
C LEU A 344 20.72 -0.11 -24.39
N PRO A 345 19.74 -0.59 -23.60
CA PRO A 345 18.75 0.26 -22.95
C PRO A 345 19.36 1.32 -22.01
N MET A 346 18.62 2.42 -21.85
CA MET A 346 19.03 3.62 -21.10
C MET A 346 19.47 3.32 -19.66
N LEU A 347 20.79 3.38 -19.42
CA LEU A 347 21.40 3.54 -18.09
C LEU A 347 20.97 4.87 -17.46
N HIS A 348 21.00 4.94 -16.12
CA HIS A 348 20.55 6.11 -15.35
C HIS A 348 21.38 7.37 -15.68
N GLU A 349 22.71 7.23 -15.87
CA GLU A 349 23.56 8.34 -16.33
C GLU A 349 23.03 8.96 -17.64
N ARG A 350 22.76 8.12 -18.66
CA ARG A 350 22.16 8.54 -19.95
C ARG A 350 20.80 9.23 -19.77
N GLN A 351 20.03 8.87 -18.74
CA GLN A 351 18.75 9.52 -18.46
C GLN A 351 18.98 10.98 -18.03
N GLU A 352 19.81 11.20 -17.02
CA GLU A 352 20.17 12.54 -16.53
C GLU A 352 20.92 13.37 -17.58
N ALA A 353 21.76 12.75 -18.42
CA ALA A 353 22.40 13.40 -19.56
C ALA A 353 21.39 14.02 -20.54
N ILE A 354 20.31 13.30 -20.87
CA ILE A 354 19.27 13.81 -21.77
C ILE A 354 18.43 14.92 -21.10
N LEU A 355 18.13 14.80 -19.79
CA LEU A 355 17.46 15.88 -19.04
C LEU A 355 18.29 17.17 -19.01
N LYS A 356 19.61 17.06 -18.81
CA LYS A 356 20.56 18.17 -18.85
C LYS A 356 20.64 18.79 -20.25
N LEU A 357 20.74 17.97 -21.30
CA LEU A 357 20.79 18.42 -22.69
C LEU A 357 19.53 19.21 -23.08
N ALA A 358 18.33 18.68 -22.81
CA ALA A 358 17.06 19.29 -23.20
C ALA A 358 16.81 20.67 -22.56
N LYS A 359 17.38 20.94 -21.37
CA LYS A 359 17.37 22.27 -20.75
C LYS A 359 18.39 23.22 -21.37
N LYS A 360 19.58 22.72 -21.73
CA LYS A 360 20.64 23.55 -22.33
C LYS A 360 20.37 23.92 -23.79
N THR A 361 19.64 23.08 -24.53
CA THR A 361 19.23 23.36 -25.93
C THR A 361 17.89 24.10 -26.03
N ASP A 362 17.12 24.15 -24.95
CA ASP A 362 15.72 24.61 -24.89
C ASP A 362 14.76 23.90 -25.89
N ASP A 363 15.16 22.75 -26.43
CA ASP A 363 14.57 22.14 -27.62
C ASP A 363 13.17 21.54 -27.39
N ASP A 364 12.12 22.19 -27.88
CA ASP A 364 10.72 21.77 -27.70
C ASP A 364 10.37 20.42 -28.34
N GLU A 365 11.09 19.97 -29.38
CA GLU A 365 10.93 18.61 -29.91
C GLU A 365 11.45 17.55 -28.92
N LEU A 366 12.70 17.68 -28.45
CA LEU A 366 13.29 16.78 -27.47
C LEU A 366 12.50 16.80 -26.16
N LYS A 367 12.14 17.98 -25.64
CA LYS A 367 11.28 18.12 -24.45
C LYS A 367 9.95 17.39 -24.63
N LYS A 368 9.28 17.52 -25.77
CA LYS A 368 7.99 16.86 -26.04
C LYS A 368 8.10 15.34 -26.10
N LEU A 369 9.25 14.80 -26.53
CA LEU A 369 9.54 13.36 -26.49
C LEU A 369 9.80 12.83 -25.08
N ILE A 370 10.50 13.60 -24.23
CA ILE A 370 10.95 13.12 -22.91
C ILE A 370 10.04 13.52 -21.74
N ALA A 371 9.32 14.64 -21.80
CA ALA A 371 8.62 15.23 -20.65
C ALA A 371 7.70 14.27 -19.85
N PRO A 372 6.92 13.34 -20.47
CA PRO A 372 6.12 12.38 -19.71
C PRO A 372 6.99 11.47 -18.85
N TRP A 373 8.06 10.92 -19.44
CA TRP A 373 9.00 10.02 -18.79
C TRP A 373 9.93 10.77 -17.82
N ALA A 374 10.32 12.02 -18.11
CA ALA A 374 11.07 12.87 -17.21
C ALA A 374 10.27 13.19 -15.93
N TYR A 375 8.98 13.49 -16.08
CA TYR A 375 8.06 13.66 -14.95
C TYR A 375 7.90 12.37 -14.14
N ASP A 376 7.62 11.24 -14.81
CA ASP A 376 7.55 9.92 -14.14
C ASP A 376 8.84 9.60 -13.37
N LEU A 377 10.01 9.81 -13.99
CA LEU A 377 11.32 9.52 -13.40
C LEU A 377 11.59 10.36 -12.14
N GLN A 378 11.29 11.66 -12.17
CA GLN A 378 11.52 12.53 -11.01
C GLN A 378 10.45 12.32 -9.92
N ARG A 379 9.20 12.00 -10.28
CA ARG A 379 8.18 11.55 -9.31
C ARG A 379 8.61 10.27 -8.61
N ASP A 380 8.96 9.22 -9.35
CA ASP A 380 9.25 7.90 -8.78
C ASP A 380 10.51 7.95 -7.89
N LYS A 381 11.50 8.79 -8.23
CA LYS A 381 12.64 9.15 -7.36
C LYS A 381 12.19 9.84 -6.07
N LEU A 382 11.38 10.89 -6.19
CA LEU A 382 10.91 11.68 -5.05
C LEU A 382 10.05 10.82 -4.11
N GLU A 383 9.14 10.00 -4.63
CA GLU A 383 8.28 9.11 -3.86
C GLU A 383 9.08 8.07 -3.06
N SER A 384 10.04 7.40 -3.73
CA SER A 384 10.93 6.42 -3.09
C SER A 384 11.76 7.04 -1.96
N LEU A 385 12.42 8.17 -2.26
CA LEU A 385 13.24 8.91 -1.31
C LEU A 385 12.41 9.47 -0.14
N MET A 386 11.18 9.93 -0.41
CA MET A 386 10.27 10.42 0.62
C MET A 386 9.80 9.30 1.54
N LYS A 387 9.42 8.12 1.01
CA LYS A 387 9.01 6.97 1.83
C LYS A 387 10.12 6.51 2.77
N ALA A 388 11.35 6.36 2.27
CA ALA A 388 12.51 6.02 3.08
C ALA A 388 12.84 7.09 4.15
N SER A 389 12.77 8.37 3.76
CA SER A 389 12.95 9.51 4.66
C SER A 389 11.90 9.54 5.77
N MET A 390 10.62 9.44 5.43
CA MET A 390 9.49 9.47 6.36
C MET A 390 9.46 8.26 7.29
N TYR A 391 9.89 7.08 6.83
CA TYR A 391 10.10 5.91 7.68
C TYR A 391 11.19 6.15 8.73
N SER A 392 12.34 6.71 8.32
CA SER A 392 13.42 7.10 9.21
C SER A 392 12.98 8.20 10.19
N ALA A 393 12.29 9.23 9.71
CA ALA A 393 11.78 10.33 10.51
C ALA A 393 10.78 9.84 11.58
N SER A 394 9.88 8.93 11.21
CA SER A 394 8.89 8.35 12.13
C SER A 394 9.55 7.49 13.20
N THR A 395 10.51 6.66 12.80
CA THR A 395 11.26 5.78 13.71
C THR A 395 12.07 6.57 14.73
N ASN A 396 12.62 7.73 14.34
CA ASN A 396 13.44 8.58 15.22
C ASN A 396 12.66 9.73 15.88
N GLY A 397 11.36 9.90 15.60
CA GLY A 397 10.50 10.93 16.22
C GLY A 397 10.63 12.35 15.67
N GLN A 398 11.11 12.53 14.42
CA GLN A 398 11.46 13.84 13.87
C GLN A 398 10.26 14.67 13.40
N ILE A 399 9.55 15.29 14.35
CA ILE A 399 8.38 16.13 14.11
C ILE A 399 8.66 17.24 13.08
N ASN A 400 9.82 17.90 13.13
CA ASN A 400 10.18 18.97 12.17
C ASN A 400 10.15 18.51 10.71
N VAL A 401 10.76 17.36 10.45
CA VAL A 401 10.97 16.84 9.09
C VAL A 401 9.65 16.33 8.50
N ILE A 402 8.85 15.65 9.32
CA ILE A 402 7.50 15.21 8.94
C ILE A 402 6.59 16.41 8.70
N ARG A 403 6.56 17.38 9.64
CA ARG A 403 5.80 18.64 9.50
C ARG A 403 6.14 19.37 8.21
N TYR A 404 7.43 19.54 7.89
CA TYR A 404 7.86 20.16 6.64
C TYR A 404 7.35 19.42 5.40
N ALA A 405 7.39 18.09 5.40
CA ALA A 405 6.87 17.28 4.29
C ALA A 405 5.35 17.40 4.12
N LEU A 406 4.59 17.42 5.23
CA LEU A 406 3.13 17.59 5.23
C LEU A 406 2.72 19.00 4.79
N ASP A 407 3.31 20.05 5.37
CA ASP A 407 3.00 21.46 5.07
C ASP A 407 3.24 21.80 3.58
N ASN A 408 4.31 21.24 3.01
CA ASN A 408 4.67 21.41 1.60
C ASN A 408 4.01 20.38 0.66
N LYS A 409 3.17 19.48 1.19
CA LYS A 409 2.44 18.44 0.43
C LYS A 409 3.37 17.53 -0.40
N LEU A 410 4.51 17.20 0.19
CA LEU A 410 5.52 16.29 -0.34
C LEU A 410 5.21 14.83 -0.02
N PHE A 411 4.29 14.60 0.93
CA PHE A 411 3.80 13.30 1.41
C PHE A 411 2.41 13.51 2.05
N ASP A 412 1.45 12.58 1.93
CA ASP A 412 0.21 12.62 2.73
C ASP A 412 0.41 11.96 4.11
N ILE A 413 -0.33 12.41 5.12
CA ILE A 413 -0.19 11.87 6.47
C ILE A 413 -0.59 10.39 6.61
N ASN A 414 -1.39 9.88 5.68
CA ASN A 414 -1.83 8.48 5.62
C ASN A 414 -1.15 7.69 4.48
N ASP A 415 -0.19 8.27 3.75
CA ASP A 415 0.54 7.55 2.71
C ASP A 415 1.31 6.34 3.28
N PRO A 416 1.36 5.21 2.55
CA PRO A 416 2.04 4.01 3.00
C PRO A 416 3.56 4.14 2.84
N LEU A 417 4.29 3.95 3.94
CA LEU A 417 5.75 3.86 3.99
C LEU A 417 6.28 2.53 3.46
N SER A 418 5.45 1.49 3.42
CA SER A 418 5.81 0.13 3.01
C SER A 418 4.70 -0.52 2.17
N ASP A 419 5.05 -1.58 1.44
CA ASP A 419 4.09 -2.43 0.69
C ASP A 419 3.03 -3.12 1.60
N ARG A 420 3.18 -3.05 2.93
CA ARG A 420 2.21 -3.59 3.91
C ARG A 420 1.13 -2.58 4.31
N GLY A 421 1.25 -1.32 3.87
CA GLY A 421 0.34 -0.24 4.28
C GLY A 421 0.70 0.42 5.61
N ASP A 422 1.95 0.29 6.07
CA ASP A 422 2.40 0.89 7.33
C ASP A 422 2.49 2.43 7.16
N THR A 423 1.77 3.21 7.97
CA THR A 423 1.74 4.69 7.90
C THR A 423 2.73 5.36 8.86
N LEU A 424 2.91 6.69 8.76
CA LEU A 424 3.66 7.51 9.73
C LEU A 424 3.26 7.18 11.18
N LEU A 425 1.95 7.13 11.46
CA LEU A 425 1.41 6.89 12.79
C LEU A 425 1.66 5.44 13.25
N TYR A 426 1.53 4.47 12.34
CA TYR A 426 1.90 3.08 12.64
C TYR A 426 3.38 2.98 13.05
N GLN A 427 4.29 3.56 12.26
CA GLN A 427 5.73 3.48 12.54
C GLN A 427 6.14 4.27 13.79
N ALA A 428 5.51 5.43 14.05
CA ALA A 428 5.70 6.19 15.30
C ALA A 428 5.20 5.42 16.54
N THR A 429 4.15 4.60 16.38
CA THR A 429 3.62 3.72 17.43
C THR A 429 4.55 2.54 17.68
N VAL A 430 4.95 1.79 16.65
CA VAL A 430 5.97 0.70 16.72
C VAL A 430 7.25 1.16 17.42
N SER A 431 7.60 2.44 17.25
CA SER A 431 8.86 2.99 17.76
C SER A 431 8.75 3.62 19.15
N ASN A 432 7.58 3.59 19.81
CA ASN A 432 7.30 4.28 21.08
C ASN A 432 7.75 5.77 21.04
N LYS A 433 7.03 6.58 20.22
CA LYS A 433 7.33 8.00 19.96
C LYS A 433 6.12 8.90 20.26
N ASP A 434 5.65 8.88 21.50
CA ASP A 434 4.39 9.49 21.97
C ASP A 434 4.19 10.95 21.53
N LYS A 435 5.24 11.78 21.57
CA LYS A 435 5.19 13.18 21.11
C LYS A 435 4.89 13.29 19.61
N LEU A 436 5.45 12.39 18.80
CA LEU A 436 5.15 12.31 17.36
C LEU A 436 3.77 11.70 17.13
N VAL A 437 3.38 10.70 17.91
CA VAL A 437 2.03 10.11 17.87
C VAL A 437 0.97 11.19 18.12
N GLN A 438 1.10 11.98 19.20
CA GLN A 438 0.21 13.11 19.52
C GLN A 438 0.20 14.16 18.39
N PHE A 439 1.37 14.51 17.84
CA PHE A 439 1.48 15.43 16.71
C PHE A 439 0.73 14.92 15.47
N LEU A 440 0.90 13.65 15.10
CA LEU A 440 0.26 13.03 13.94
C LEU A 440 -1.27 12.94 14.12
N LEU A 441 -1.75 12.60 15.32
CA LEU A 441 -3.19 12.62 15.62
C LEU A 441 -3.77 14.03 15.51
N ALA A 442 -3.07 15.05 16.01
CA ALA A 442 -3.47 16.45 15.90
C ALA A 442 -3.48 16.96 14.44
N TYR A 443 -2.59 16.42 13.59
CA TYR A 443 -2.58 16.66 12.13
C TYR A 443 -3.59 15.81 11.34
N GLY A 444 -4.36 14.93 11.99
CA GLY A 444 -5.43 14.16 11.34
C GLY A 444 -5.07 12.75 10.86
N ALA A 445 -3.90 12.20 11.22
CA ALA A 445 -3.52 10.81 10.88
C ALA A 445 -4.59 9.80 11.32
N ASN A 446 -4.88 8.79 10.50
CA ASN A 446 -5.85 7.73 10.84
C ASN A 446 -5.26 6.74 11.86
N PRO A 447 -5.82 6.64 13.09
CA PRO A 447 -5.33 5.71 14.11
C PRO A 447 -5.69 4.24 13.86
N GLU A 448 -6.61 3.90 12.95
CA GLU A 448 -7.17 2.54 12.84
C GLU A 448 -6.09 1.43 12.73
N SER A 449 -5.11 1.59 11.85
CA SER A 449 -4.04 0.60 11.65
C SER A 449 -3.07 0.50 12.82
N ALA A 450 -2.85 1.60 13.54
CA ALA A 450 -1.99 1.64 14.72
C ALA A 450 -2.72 1.08 15.96
N LEU A 451 -4.02 1.34 16.11
CA LEU A 451 -4.88 0.74 17.13
C LEU A 451 -4.96 -0.79 16.97
N ALA A 452 -5.08 -1.27 15.73
CA ALA A 452 -5.04 -2.71 15.43
C ALA A 452 -3.71 -3.36 15.84
N LEU A 453 -2.59 -2.65 15.70
CA LEU A 453 -1.29 -3.11 16.20
C LEU A 453 -1.28 -3.16 17.75
N LEU A 454 -1.67 -2.08 18.42
CA LEU A 454 -1.63 -1.98 19.88
C LEU A 454 -2.49 -3.06 20.57
N ILE A 455 -3.67 -3.36 20.02
CA ILE A 455 -4.52 -4.44 20.52
C ILE A 455 -3.84 -5.80 20.32
N ALA A 456 -3.19 -6.04 19.17
CA ALA A 456 -2.49 -7.31 18.93
C ALA A 456 -1.21 -7.47 19.79
N LEU A 457 -0.50 -6.38 20.11
CA LEU A 457 0.65 -6.40 21.02
C LEU A 457 0.23 -6.65 22.47
N ARG A 458 -0.81 -5.95 22.97
CA ARG A 458 -1.34 -6.11 24.33
C ARG A 458 -1.73 -7.55 24.67
N GLU A 459 -2.21 -8.31 23.69
CA GLU A 459 -2.64 -9.69 23.84
C GLU A 459 -1.53 -10.72 23.49
N SER A 460 -0.34 -10.25 23.12
CA SER A 460 0.83 -11.10 22.85
C SER A 460 1.44 -11.63 24.15
N PRO A 461 1.70 -12.95 24.28
CA PRO A 461 2.30 -13.51 25.48
C PRO A 461 3.79 -13.19 25.66
N SER A 462 4.42 -12.54 24.66
CA SER A 462 5.87 -12.26 24.65
C SER A 462 6.25 -10.92 25.27
N GLU A 463 5.43 -9.88 25.06
CA GLU A 463 5.78 -8.47 25.33
C GLU A 463 4.57 -7.71 25.91
N PRO A 464 4.23 -7.91 27.21
CA PRO A 464 3.13 -7.23 27.87
C PRO A 464 3.51 -5.79 28.29
N GLU A 465 3.94 -4.96 27.33
CA GLU A 465 4.05 -3.51 27.54
C GLU A 465 2.65 -2.89 27.63
N ASP A 466 2.41 -2.06 28.65
CA ASP A 466 1.09 -1.47 28.90
C ASP A 466 0.83 -0.25 28.00
N HIS A 467 0.34 -0.54 26.80
CA HIS A 467 -0.06 0.44 25.80
C HIS A 467 -1.42 1.11 26.08
N SER A 468 -2.03 0.94 27.28
CA SER A 468 -3.41 1.39 27.54
C SER A 468 -3.62 2.89 27.30
N GLU A 469 -2.67 3.76 27.67
CA GLU A 469 -2.79 5.21 27.44
C GLU A 469 -2.87 5.56 25.94
N LEU A 470 -2.10 4.86 25.09
CA LEU A 470 -2.13 5.06 23.63
C LEU A 470 -3.40 4.48 23.00
N ILE A 471 -3.90 3.36 23.53
CA ILE A 471 -5.19 2.78 23.12
C ILE A 471 -6.32 3.77 23.44
N ASP A 472 -6.39 4.28 24.67
CA ASP A 472 -7.42 5.25 25.08
C ASP A 472 -7.34 6.56 24.29
N LEU A 473 -6.13 7.05 24.00
CA LEU A 473 -5.90 8.21 23.12
C LEU A 473 -6.42 7.98 21.69
N PHE A 474 -6.20 6.79 21.12
CA PHE A 474 -6.68 6.44 19.78
C PHE A 474 -8.19 6.28 19.73
N LEU A 475 -8.78 5.62 20.75
CA LEU A 475 -10.23 5.47 20.89
C LEU A 475 -10.91 6.84 21.06
N ALA A 476 -10.38 7.71 21.93
CA ALA A 476 -10.85 9.08 22.10
C ALA A 476 -10.81 9.87 20.78
N THR A 477 -9.70 9.76 20.02
CA THR A 477 -9.54 10.41 18.72
C THR A 477 -10.58 9.94 17.69
N LEU A 478 -10.85 8.63 17.59
CA LEU A 478 -11.89 8.08 16.71
C LEU A 478 -13.28 8.63 17.07
N LYS A 479 -13.61 8.65 18.36
CA LYS A 479 -14.89 9.13 18.89
C LYS A 479 -15.11 10.63 18.74
N GLU A 480 -14.05 11.44 18.83
CA GLU A 480 -14.10 12.87 18.55
C GLU A 480 -14.38 13.14 17.07
N ARG A 481 -13.61 12.51 16.18
CA ARG A 481 -13.66 12.75 14.74
C ARG A 481 -14.90 12.19 14.04
N LYS A 482 -15.50 11.10 14.57
CA LYS A 482 -16.69 10.43 14.00
C LYS A 482 -16.53 10.06 12.51
N GLN A 483 -15.33 9.62 12.16
CA GLN A 483 -15.00 9.19 10.80
C GLN A 483 -15.55 7.76 10.55
N THR A 484 -15.94 7.49 9.31
CA THR A 484 -16.32 6.13 8.87
C THR A 484 -15.12 5.20 9.00
N LEU A 485 -15.31 4.04 9.63
CA LEU A 485 -14.23 3.07 9.81
C LEU A 485 -13.96 2.33 8.49
N SER A 486 -12.68 2.15 8.17
CA SER A 486 -12.20 1.64 6.88
C SER A 486 -11.32 0.39 7.02
N SER A 487 -10.71 0.20 8.18
CA SER A 487 -9.76 -0.86 8.46
C SER A 487 -10.49 -2.13 8.88
N PHE A 488 -10.72 -3.03 7.92
CA PHE A 488 -11.12 -4.40 8.25
C PHE A 488 -10.13 -5.07 9.22
N ARG A 489 -8.83 -4.74 9.14
CA ARG A 489 -7.79 -5.26 10.05
C ARG A 489 -8.07 -4.90 11.51
N LEU A 490 -8.57 -3.69 11.79
CA LEU A 490 -8.97 -3.30 13.15
C LEU A 490 -10.14 -4.15 13.66
N MET A 491 -11.21 -4.27 12.88
CA MET A 491 -12.36 -5.11 13.23
C MET A 491 -11.96 -6.58 13.40
N GLU A 492 -11.10 -7.09 12.51
CA GLU A 492 -10.56 -8.45 12.57
C GLU A 492 -9.72 -8.69 13.83
N THR A 493 -8.81 -7.79 14.20
CA THR A 493 -8.04 -7.89 15.45
C THR A 493 -8.96 -7.87 16.68
N VAL A 494 -9.96 -6.98 16.72
CA VAL A 494 -10.92 -6.89 17.83
C VAL A 494 -11.75 -8.17 17.98
N VAL A 495 -12.28 -8.74 16.88
CA VAL A 495 -13.05 -9.99 16.97
C VAL A 495 -12.16 -11.21 17.23
N THR A 496 -10.96 -11.30 16.67
CA THR A 496 -10.06 -12.46 16.86
C THR A 496 -9.58 -12.62 18.30
N HIS A 497 -9.42 -11.51 19.03
CA HIS A 497 -9.07 -11.52 20.46
C HIS A 497 -10.31 -11.45 21.39
N ASN A 498 -11.52 -11.61 20.84
CA ASN A 498 -12.81 -11.60 21.56
C ASN A 498 -12.99 -10.34 22.45
N LYS A 499 -12.62 -9.16 21.97
CA LYS A 499 -12.69 -7.89 22.73
C LYS A 499 -14.04 -7.20 22.55
N ILE A 500 -15.07 -7.71 23.22
CA ILE A 500 -16.44 -7.21 23.12
C ILE A 500 -16.56 -5.71 23.44
N ASP A 501 -15.88 -5.21 24.49
CA ASP A 501 -15.92 -3.79 24.88
C ASP A 501 -15.44 -2.85 23.76
N LEU A 502 -14.38 -3.26 23.04
CA LEU A 502 -13.85 -2.52 21.90
C LEU A 502 -14.73 -2.66 20.66
N LEU A 503 -15.42 -3.78 20.50
CA LEU A 503 -16.37 -4.00 19.41
C LEU A 503 -17.64 -3.15 19.60
N GLU A 504 -18.18 -3.09 20.81
CA GLU A 504 -19.26 -2.19 21.22
C GLU A 504 -18.88 -0.72 20.99
N PHE A 505 -17.65 -0.34 21.35
CA PHE A 505 -17.12 1.00 21.09
C PHE A 505 -17.05 1.32 19.59
N LEU A 506 -16.47 0.44 18.76
CA LEU A 506 -16.31 0.71 17.32
C LEU A 506 -17.66 0.77 16.60
N LEU A 507 -18.62 -0.09 16.92
CA LEU A 507 -19.99 0.02 16.39
C LEU A 507 -20.72 1.28 16.90
N THR A 508 -20.33 1.84 18.05
CA THR A 508 -20.85 3.12 18.55
C THR A 508 -20.25 4.32 17.82
N VAL A 509 -19.02 4.21 17.31
CA VAL A 509 -18.37 5.26 16.48
C VAL A 509 -18.90 5.23 15.04
N ASP A 510 -18.97 4.03 14.43
CA ASP A 510 -19.58 3.84 13.10
C ASP A 510 -20.36 2.52 13.03
N PRO A 511 -21.70 2.55 13.10
CA PRO A 511 -22.55 1.37 12.98
C PRO A 511 -22.39 0.61 11.65
N HIS A 512 -21.95 1.26 10.56
CA HIS A 512 -21.80 0.61 9.25
C HIS A 512 -20.58 -0.33 9.22
N SER A 513 -19.64 -0.18 10.16
CA SER A 513 -18.44 -1.01 10.26
C SER A 513 -18.76 -2.51 10.45
N ILE A 514 -19.97 -2.84 10.94
CA ILE A 514 -20.50 -4.21 11.04
C ILE A 514 -20.59 -4.93 9.67
N HIS A 515 -20.68 -4.17 8.57
CA HIS A 515 -20.77 -4.66 7.18
C HIS A 515 -19.44 -4.57 6.41
N LEU A 516 -18.33 -4.16 7.05
CA LEU A 516 -17.01 -4.16 6.38
C LEU A 516 -16.64 -5.55 5.87
N VAL A 517 -15.92 -5.62 4.75
CA VAL A 517 -15.44 -6.88 4.18
C VAL A 517 -13.98 -6.80 3.77
N ASN A 518 -13.25 -7.90 3.92
CA ASN A 518 -11.90 -8.04 3.39
C ASN A 518 -11.90 -8.50 1.92
N GLN A 519 -10.70 -8.64 1.34
CA GLN A 519 -10.48 -9.15 -0.03
C GLN A 519 -11.05 -10.56 -0.33
N TYR A 520 -11.48 -11.29 0.69
CA TYR A 520 -12.12 -12.61 0.59
C TYR A 520 -13.65 -12.55 0.84
N ASN A 521 -14.22 -11.34 0.95
CA ASN A 521 -15.62 -11.08 1.29
C ASN A 521 -16.05 -11.64 2.67
N HIS A 522 -15.11 -11.81 3.61
CA HIS A 522 -15.43 -12.12 5.00
C HIS A 522 -15.88 -10.86 5.72
N THR A 523 -16.94 -10.94 6.52
CA THR A 523 -17.41 -9.90 7.46
C THR A 523 -16.76 -10.07 8.85
N PRO A 524 -16.86 -9.10 9.78
CA PRO A 524 -16.42 -9.27 11.17
C PRO A 524 -17.05 -10.49 11.84
N LEU A 525 -18.31 -10.80 11.52
CA LEU A 525 -19.00 -12.01 12.00
C LEU A 525 -18.32 -13.29 11.47
N CYS A 526 -17.89 -13.32 10.21
CA CYS A 526 -17.15 -14.46 9.67
C CYS A 526 -15.82 -14.68 10.41
N SER A 527 -14.99 -13.64 10.58
CA SER A 527 -13.73 -13.75 11.32
C SER A 527 -13.93 -14.09 12.81
N ALA A 528 -14.98 -13.56 13.45
CA ALA A 528 -15.35 -13.92 14.83
C ALA A 528 -15.69 -15.41 14.99
N ILE A 529 -16.41 -16.00 14.02
CA ILE A 529 -16.76 -17.42 14.00
C ILE A 529 -15.52 -18.30 13.79
N VAL A 530 -14.64 -17.95 12.84
CA VAL A 530 -13.39 -18.68 12.58
C VAL A 530 -12.47 -18.66 13.81
N ALA A 531 -12.40 -17.52 14.51
CA ALA A 531 -11.65 -17.37 15.76
C ALA A 531 -12.32 -18.03 16.99
N LYS A 532 -13.59 -18.46 16.88
CA LYS A 532 -14.42 -19.00 17.97
C LYS A 532 -14.68 -18.00 19.11
N SER A 533 -14.73 -16.71 18.77
CA SER A 533 -14.93 -15.59 19.68
C SER A 533 -16.41 -15.44 20.05
N ASN A 534 -16.87 -16.34 20.92
CA ASN A 534 -18.28 -16.56 21.22
C ASN A 534 -19.06 -15.32 21.66
N GLU A 535 -18.40 -14.37 22.33
CA GLU A 535 -19.06 -13.16 22.84
C GLU A 535 -19.23 -12.14 21.71
N CYS A 536 -18.18 -11.90 20.92
CA CYS A 536 -18.27 -11.12 19.69
C CYS A 536 -19.29 -11.70 18.68
N VAL A 537 -19.35 -13.03 18.51
CA VAL A 537 -20.36 -13.69 17.65
C VAL A 537 -21.78 -13.41 18.14
N ARG A 538 -22.05 -13.57 19.44
CA ARG A 538 -23.37 -13.26 20.03
C ARG A 538 -23.73 -11.79 19.88
N PHE A 539 -22.79 -10.90 20.15
CA PHE A 539 -22.99 -9.45 20.07
C PHE A 539 -23.27 -8.97 18.63
N LEU A 540 -22.50 -9.46 17.65
CA LEU A 540 -22.70 -9.14 16.23
C LEU A 540 -24.07 -9.64 15.74
N LEU A 541 -24.46 -10.86 16.12
CA LEU A 541 -25.78 -11.40 15.79
C LEU A 541 -26.93 -10.67 16.51
N ALA A 542 -26.71 -10.12 17.71
CA ALA A 542 -27.68 -9.25 18.37
C ALA A 542 -27.77 -7.87 17.70
N SER A 543 -26.64 -7.36 17.19
CA SER A 543 -26.52 -6.06 16.52
C SER A 543 -26.93 -6.08 15.03
N GLY A 544 -27.47 -7.20 14.53
CA GLY A 544 -28.01 -7.29 13.18
C GLY A 544 -26.99 -7.61 12.07
N ALA A 545 -25.81 -8.14 12.40
CA ALA A 545 -24.82 -8.55 11.40
C ALA A 545 -25.41 -9.55 10.39
N GLU A 546 -25.14 -9.33 9.10
CA GLU A 546 -25.74 -10.08 8.01
C GLU A 546 -25.28 -11.55 7.97
N ILE A 547 -26.25 -12.48 7.93
CA ILE A 547 -25.99 -13.91 7.78
C ILE A 547 -25.93 -14.23 6.28
N ASN A 548 -24.73 -14.15 5.72
CA ASN A 548 -24.46 -14.46 4.32
C ASN A 548 -23.87 -15.87 4.12
N LEU A 549 -23.57 -16.22 2.86
CA LEU A 549 -23.05 -17.52 2.47
C LEU A 549 -21.72 -17.87 3.16
N GLU A 550 -20.81 -16.91 3.34
CA GLU A 550 -19.51 -17.17 3.96
C GLU A 550 -19.59 -17.31 5.48
N VAL A 551 -20.53 -16.59 6.13
CA VAL A 551 -20.86 -16.77 7.56
C VAL A 551 -21.34 -18.21 7.84
N LEU A 552 -22.25 -18.73 7.02
CA LEU A 552 -22.73 -20.11 7.14
C LEU A 552 -21.62 -21.15 6.82
N ASN A 553 -20.83 -20.89 5.78
CA ASN A 553 -19.66 -21.69 5.39
C ASN A 553 -18.63 -21.80 6.54
N ALA A 554 -18.35 -20.68 7.23
CA ALA A 554 -17.46 -20.63 8.38
C ALA A 554 -18.00 -21.43 9.58
N ALA A 555 -19.26 -21.23 9.96
CA ALA A 555 -19.88 -21.94 11.08
C ALA A 555 -19.89 -23.46 10.88
N ILE A 556 -20.20 -23.92 9.67
CA ILE A 556 -20.12 -25.34 9.30
C ILE A 556 -18.66 -25.82 9.32
N SER A 557 -17.71 -25.05 8.78
CA SER A 557 -16.28 -25.42 8.78
C SER A 557 -15.68 -25.55 10.19
N VAL A 558 -16.20 -24.80 11.17
CA VAL A 558 -15.85 -24.89 12.60
C VAL A 558 -16.53 -26.09 13.29
N ASN A 559 -17.54 -26.69 12.66
CA ASN A 559 -18.36 -27.81 13.15
C ASN A 559 -19.20 -27.48 14.40
N ASP A 560 -19.60 -26.22 14.59
CA ASP A 560 -20.52 -25.85 15.67
C ASP A 560 -21.98 -25.99 15.19
N SER A 561 -22.59 -27.13 15.53
CA SER A 561 -23.99 -27.41 15.21
C SER A 561 -24.99 -26.48 15.90
N LYS A 562 -24.66 -25.88 17.05
CA LYS A 562 -25.56 -24.95 17.74
C LYS A 562 -25.55 -23.60 17.04
N LEU A 563 -24.36 -23.08 16.76
CA LEU A 563 -24.22 -21.85 15.98
C LEU A 563 -24.88 -21.98 14.60
N VAL A 564 -24.72 -23.12 13.91
CA VAL A 564 -25.41 -23.35 12.63
C VAL A 564 -26.94 -23.37 12.79
N GLN A 565 -27.47 -23.95 13.87
CA GLN A 565 -28.91 -23.88 14.17
C GLN A 565 -29.35 -22.42 14.41
N ASP A 566 -28.68 -21.70 15.31
CA ASP A 566 -28.98 -20.29 15.64
C ASP A 566 -28.95 -19.39 14.39
N LEU A 567 -27.99 -19.61 13.48
CA LEU A 567 -27.88 -18.88 12.22
C LEU A 567 -29.02 -19.20 11.24
N LEU A 568 -29.44 -20.47 11.13
CA LEU A 568 -30.55 -20.87 10.26
C LEU A 568 -31.90 -20.36 10.79
N GLU A 569 -32.12 -20.39 12.11
CA GLU A 569 -33.31 -19.83 12.74
C GLU A 569 -33.40 -18.31 12.53
N ARG A 570 -32.27 -17.59 12.67
CA ARG A 570 -32.17 -16.14 12.41
C ARG A 570 -32.30 -15.78 10.92
N ALA A 571 -31.80 -16.60 10.01
CA ALA A 571 -31.94 -16.39 8.57
C ALA A 571 -33.37 -16.64 8.05
N GLY A 572 -34.19 -17.40 8.78
CA GLY A 572 -35.63 -17.56 8.52
C GLY A 572 -35.93 -18.02 7.09
N ALA A 573 -36.60 -17.17 6.30
CA ALA A 573 -36.93 -17.46 4.90
C ALA A 573 -35.67 -17.69 4.04
N ASN A 574 -34.58 -16.95 4.31
CA ASN A 574 -33.34 -16.99 3.54
C ASN A 574 -32.50 -18.24 3.86
N ALA A 575 -32.77 -18.94 4.96
CA ALA A 575 -32.03 -20.14 5.37
C ALA A 575 -32.01 -21.22 4.26
N SER A 576 -33.14 -21.41 3.58
CA SER A 576 -33.23 -22.30 2.41
C SER A 576 -32.32 -21.84 1.27
N GLU A 577 -32.30 -20.56 0.94
CA GLU A 577 -31.48 -20.03 -0.15
C GLU A 577 -29.98 -20.17 0.15
N LEU A 578 -29.55 -19.79 1.35
CA LEU A 578 -28.16 -19.92 1.82
C LEU A 578 -27.66 -21.38 1.78
N VAL A 579 -28.46 -22.33 2.28
CA VAL A 579 -28.09 -23.76 2.30
C VAL A 579 -28.01 -24.35 0.89
N ASN A 580 -28.93 -23.98 -0.02
CA ASN A 580 -28.85 -24.43 -1.40
C ASN A 580 -27.67 -23.77 -2.15
N ALA A 581 -27.40 -22.47 -1.93
CA ALA A 581 -26.24 -21.77 -2.51
C ALA A 581 -24.89 -22.36 -2.05
N LEU A 582 -24.78 -22.76 -0.78
CA LEU A 582 -23.60 -23.47 -0.28
C LEU A 582 -23.41 -24.82 -0.98
N TYR A 583 -24.50 -25.57 -1.16
CA TYR A 583 -24.48 -26.85 -1.86
C TYR A 583 -24.16 -26.69 -3.37
N CYS A 584 -24.63 -25.63 -4.03
CA CYS A 584 -24.15 -25.23 -5.37
C CYS A 584 -22.63 -25.04 -5.37
N LYS A 585 -22.12 -24.14 -4.52
CA LYS A 585 -20.69 -23.75 -4.46
C LYS A 585 -19.77 -24.96 -4.21
N LEU A 586 -20.21 -25.93 -3.40
CA LEU A 586 -19.48 -27.17 -3.15
C LEU A 586 -19.48 -28.12 -4.36
N ILE A 587 -20.62 -28.28 -5.04
CA ILE A 587 -20.73 -29.09 -6.26
C ILE A 587 -19.93 -28.46 -7.41
N GLU A 588 -20.08 -27.16 -7.65
CA GLU A 588 -19.34 -26.41 -8.67
C GLU A 588 -17.84 -26.47 -8.47
N SER A 589 -17.36 -26.37 -7.22
CA SER A 589 -15.94 -26.53 -6.88
C SER A 589 -15.45 -27.94 -7.21
N SER A 590 -16.23 -28.96 -6.87
CA SER A 590 -15.95 -30.37 -7.17
C SER A 590 -15.92 -30.66 -8.68
N ILE A 591 -16.84 -30.08 -9.48
CA ILE A 591 -16.85 -30.19 -10.95
C ILE A 591 -15.67 -29.43 -11.56
N SER A 592 -15.38 -28.22 -11.07
CA SER A 592 -14.30 -27.35 -11.54
C SER A 592 -12.90 -27.84 -11.11
N ARG A 593 -12.83 -28.90 -10.29
CA ARG A 593 -11.60 -29.44 -9.67
C ARG A 593 -10.85 -28.44 -8.80
N LYS A 594 -11.56 -27.43 -8.26
CA LYS A 594 -11.04 -26.61 -7.17
C LYS A 594 -11.01 -27.47 -5.91
N LEU A 595 -9.98 -27.31 -5.09
CA LEU A 595 -9.90 -28.04 -3.82
C LEU A 595 -11.02 -27.54 -2.89
N VAL A 596 -12.02 -28.39 -2.64
CA VAL A 596 -13.00 -28.15 -1.59
C VAL A 596 -12.29 -28.31 -0.23
N PRO A 597 -12.40 -27.35 0.70
CA PRO A 597 -11.68 -27.42 1.99
C PRO A 597 -11.99 -28.69 2.78
N GLU A 598 -10.96 -29.36 3.28
CA GLU A 598 -11.14 -30.58 4.09
C GLU A 598 -11.98 -30.36 5.37
N PRO A 599 -11.87 -29.23 6.10
CA PRO A 599 -12.71 -28.95 7.27
C PRO A 599 -14.21 -29.04 6.98
N ILE A 600 -14.71 -28.37 5.93
CA ILE A 600 -16.15 -28.39 5.62
C ILE A 600 -16.62 -29.78 5.20
N ILE A 601 -15.80 -30.56 4.48
CA ILE A 601 -16.13 -31.95 4.14
C ILE A 601 -16.23 -32.82 5.40
N LYS A 602 -15.35 -32.59 6.38
CA LYS A 602 -15.37 -33.32 7.65
C LYS A 602 -16.63 -32.98 8.46
N SER A 603 -17.02 -31.71 8.53
CA SER A 603 -18.27 -31.25 9.18
C SER A 603 -19.52 -31.73 8.47
N LEU A 604 -19.57 -31.71 7.12
CA LEU A 604 -20.74 -32.17 6.36
C LEU A 604 -20.93 -33.69 6.38
N LYS A 605 -19.93 -34.45 6.87
CA LYS A 605 -20.05 -35.88 7.21
C LYS A 605 -20.54 -36.14 8.65
N ASN A 606 -20.70 -35.11 9.48
CA ASN A 606 -21.26 -35.22 10.83
C ASN A 606 -22.79 -35.42 10.73
N PRO A 607 -23.37 -36.53 11.23
CA PRO A 607 -24.80 -36.79 11.11
C PRO A 607 -25.71 -35.69 11.67
N GLU A 608 -25.31 -35.04 12.77
CA GLU A 608 -26.10 -33.94 13.35
C GLU A 608 -26.04 -32.67 12.49
N MET A 609 -24.91 -32.38 11.85
CA MET A 609 -24.79 -31.27 10.89
C MET A 609 -25.64 -31.52 9.63
N GLN A 610 -25.65 -32.77 9.12
CA GLN A 610 -26.54 -33.14 8.02
C GLN A 610 -28.01 -32.98 8.42
N LYS A 611 -28.41 -33.49 9.59
CA LYS A 611 -29.77 -33.43 10.13
C LYS A 611 -30.30 -31.99 10.29
N LEU A 612 -29.43 -31.02 10.59
CA LEU A 612 -29.76 -29.58 10.63
C LEU A 612 -29.93 -28.96 9.24
N LEU A 613 -29.08 -29.32 8.26
CA LEU A 613 -29.09 -28.73 6.93
C LEU A 613 -30.12 -29.36 5.98
N LEU A 614 -30.46 -30.64 6.17
CA LEU A 614 -31.35 -31.41 5.31
C LEU A 614 -32.77 -30.81 5.12
N PRO A 615 -33.44 -30.21 6.12
CA PRO A 615 -34.76 -29.58 5.94
C PRO A 615 -34.75 -28.40 4.96
N TYR A 616 -33.63 -27.68 4.87
CA TYR A 616 -33.44 -26.49 4.04
C TYR A 616 -32.90 -26.82 2.63
N LEU A 617 -32.37 -28.03 2.44
CA LEU A 617 -31.60 -28.43 1.25
C LEU A 617 -32.44 -29.15 0.19
N ASN A 618 -32.81 -28.44 -0.88
CA ASN A 618 -33.46 -29.03 -2.06
C ASN A 618 -32.41 -29.48 -3.10
N ARG A 619 -31.73 -30.59 -2.78
CA ARG A 619 -30.70 -31.20 -3.64
C ARG A 619 -31.15 -31.40 -5.09
N GLU A 620 -32.39 -31.86 -5.28
CA GLU A 620 -32.96 -32.21 -6.57
C GLU A 620 -33.12 -30.96 -7.44
N LYS A 621 -33.80 -29.92 -6.94
CA LYS A 621 -33.94 -28.64 -7.64
C LYS A 621 -32.58 -28.01 -7.93
N THR A 622 -31.65 -28.06 -6.98
CA THR A 622 -30.32 -27.46 -7.14
C THR A 622 -29.50 -28.10 -8.27
N ILE A 623 -29.46 -29.44 -8.36
CA ILE A 623 -28.80 -30.12 -9.49
C ILE A 623 -29.55 -29.85 -10.80
N CYS A 624 -30.88 -29.78 -10.80
CA CYS A 624 -31.65 -29.42 -11.99
C CYS A 624 -31.32 -28.01 -12.51
N ASN A 625 -31.30 -26.99 -11.64
CA ASN A 625 -30.92 -25.61 -12.00
C ASN A 625 -29.51 -25.55 -12.62
N MET A 626 -28.54 -26.29 -12.05
CA MET A 626 -27.17 -26.39 -12.59
C MET A 626 -27.14 -26.97 -14.02
N LEU A 627 -28.04 -27.91 -14.34
CA LEU A 627 -28.16 -28.50 -15.68
C LEU A 627 -28.85 -27.60 -16.71
N GLU A 628 -29.70 -26.67 -16.28
CA GLU A 628 -30.26 -25.64 -17.17
C GLU A 628 -29.15 -24.74 -17.71
N GLN A 629 -28.24 -24.33 -16.83
CA GLN A 629 -27.10 -23.47 -17.16
C GLN A 629 -26.02 -24.24 -17.94
N THR A 630 -25.66 -25.45 -17.48
CA THR A 630 -24.62 -26.29 -18.09
C THR A 630 -25.10 -27.73 -18.31
N PRO A 631 -25.74 -28.03 -19.45
CA PRO A 631 -26.25 -29.36 -19.75
C PRO A 631 -25.13 -30.32 -20.18
N ASP A 632 -24.31 -30.75 -19.22
CA ASP A 632 -23.28 -31.77 -19.38
C ASP A 632 -23.51 -32.97 -18.45
N LEU A 633 -23.39 -34.17 -19.02
CA LEU A 633 -23.53 -35.44 -18.30
C LEU A 633 -22.31 -35.72 -17.40
N ILE A 634 -21.13 -35.19 -17.72
CA ILE A 634 -19.94 -35.36 -16.87
C ILE A 634 -20.07 -34.48 -15.63
N ALA A 635 -20.52 -33.22 -15.79
CA ALA A 635 -20.94 -32.36 -14.68
C ALA A 635 -22.01 -33.03 -13.80
N LEU A 636 -23.08 -33.61 -14.38
CA LEU A 636 -24.08 -34.38 -13.62
C LEU A 636 -23.47 -35.55 -12.84
N ARG A 637 -22.68 -36.39 -13.52
CA ARG A 637 -22.02 -37.54 -12.88
C ARG A 637 -21.14 -37.08 -11.70
N ASN A 638 -20.38 -36.02 -11.88
CA ASN A 638 -19.53 -35.43 -10.84
C ASN A 638 -20.33 -34.79 -9.70
N ALA A 639 -21.52 -34.23 -9.96
CA ALA A 639 -22.40 -33.68 -8.93
C ALA A 639 -23.02 -34.78 -8.04
N LEU A 640 -23.55 -35.85 -8.64
CA LEU A 640 -24.08 -37.01 -7.91
C LEU A 640 -22.97 -37.71 -7.12
N ASP A 641 -21.82 -37.95 -7.76
CA ASP A 641 -20.61 -38.51 -7.15
C ASP A 641 -20.05 -37.64 -5.99
N CYS A 642 -20.26 -36.32 -6.04
CA CYS A 642 -19.97 -35.40 -4.93
C CYS A 642 -20.99 -35.57 -3.79
N ASN A 643 -22.29 -35.56 -4.09
CA ASN A 643 -23.36 -35.73 -3.09
C ASN A 643 -23.22 -37.05 -2.32
N ASP A 644 -23.13 -38.16 -3.07
CA ASP A 644 -23.27 -39.51 -2.53
C ASP A 644 -21.99 -39.98 -1.81
N LEU A 645 -20.80 -39.66 -2.35
CA LEU A 645 -19.53 -40.21 -1.85
C LEU A 645 -18.61 -39.17 -1.18
N LEU A 646 -18.60 -37.91 -1.63
CA LEU A 646 -17.76 -36.88 -1.00
C LEU A 646 -18.43 -36.25 0.23
N LEU A 647 -19.71 -35.84 0.08
CA LEU A 647 -20.50 -35.23 1.15
C LEU A 647 -21.28 -36.25 1.99
N ARG A 648 -21.54 -37.45 1.43
CA ARG A 648 -22.34 -38.52 2.04
C ARG A 648 -23.75 -38.07 2.46
N PHE A 649 -24.39 -37.24 1.64
CA PHE A 649 -25.81 -36.94 1.78
C PHE A 649 -26.66 -38.10 1.24
N PRO A 650 -27.94 -38.23 1.63
CA PRO A 650 -28.85 -39.22 1.06
C PRO A 650 -28.90 -39.13 -0.48
N PRO A 651 -28.85 -40.28 -1.19
CA PRO A 651 -28.68 -40.33 -2.63
C PRO A 651 -29.88 -39.74 -3.38
N ILE A 652 -29.61 -39.20 -4.56
CA ILE A 652 -30.60 -38.48 -5.37
C ILE A 652 -31.23 -39.44 -6.39
N ALA A 653 -32.57 -39.41 -6.48
CA ALA A 653 -33.31 -40.28 -7.39
C ALA A 653 -33.04 -39.89 -8.86
N LYS A 654 -32.20 -40.68 -9.55
CA LYS A 654 -31.82 -40.45 -10.96
C LYS A 654 -33.03 -40.37 -11.89
N GLU A 655 -34.12 -41.07 -11.59
CA GLU A 655 -35.39 -41.01 -12.31
C GLU A 655 -36.00 -39.60 -12.34
N LYS A 656 -35.91 -38.83 -11.24
CA LYS A 656 -36.41 -37.45 -11.19
C LYS A 656 -35.54 -36.50 -12.02
N VAL A 657 -34.21 -36.66 -11.91
CA VAL A 657 -33.26 -35.89 -12.71
C VAL A 657 -33.43 -36.22 -14.20
N LEU A 658 -33.68 -37.48 -14.55
CA LEU A 658 -34.02 -37.89 -15.92
C LEU A 658 -35.31 -37.23 -16.41
N ALA A 659 -36.39 -37.27 -15.62
CA ALA A 659 -37.66 -36.64 -15.98
C ALA A 659 -37.48 -35.13 -16.22
N PHE A 660 -36.65 -34.46 -15.42
CA PHE A 660 -36.27 -33.07 -15.65
C PHE A 660 -35.46 -32.89 -16.96
N VAL A 661 -34.39 -33.67 -17.17
CA VAL A 661 -33.57 -33.62 -18.39
C VAL A 661 -34.37 -33.90 -19.67
N GLN A 662 -35.46 -34.68 -19.58
CA GLN A 662 -36.40 -34.91 -20.68
C GLN A 662 -37.27 -33.69 -21.03
N THR A 663 -37.40 -32.70 -20.14
CA THR A 663 -38.08 -31.41 -20.44
C THR A 663 -37.15 -30.37 -21.09
N LEU A 664 -35.83 -30.58 -21.04
CA LEU A 664 -34.84 -29.67 -21.62
C LEU A 664 -34.79 -29.82 -23.16
N ARG A 665 -34.22 -28.80 -23.84
CA ARG A 665 -34.30 -28.63 -25.30
C ARG A 665 -33.94 -29.92 -26.08
N PRO A 666 -34.64 -30.26 -27.19
CA PRO A 666 -34.51 -31.57 -27.89
C PRO A 666 -33.13 -31.90 -28.48
N LYS A 667 -32.16 -30.97 -28.46
CA LYS A 667 -30.74 -31.28 -28.74
C LYS A 667 -30.06 -32.08 -27.62
N GLN A 668 -30.70 -32.19 -26.44
CA GLN A 668 -30.16 -32.87 -25.26
C GLN A 668 -30.60 -34.34 -25.10
N ASN A 669 -31.36 -34.91 -26.05
CA ASN A 669 -31.78 -36.33 -26.05
C ASN A 669 -30.61 -37.32 -25.86
N LEU A 670 -29.40 -36.93 -26.27
CA LEU A 670 -28.16 -37.68 -26.08
C LEU A 670 -27.70 -37.80 -24.60
N MET A 671 -28.19 -36.95 -23.69
CA MET A 671 -27.98 -37.07 -22.24
C MET A 671 -29.04 -37.98 -21.63
N ALA A 672 -30.32 -37.70 -21.90
CA ALA A 672 -31.46 -38.49 -21.38
C ALA A 672 -31.32 -39.98 -21.71
N THR A 673 -30.89 -40.31 -22.93
CA THR A 673 -30.64 -41.71 -23.36
C THR A 673 -29.51 -42.39 -22.59
N GLU A 674 -28.40 -41.71 -22.28
CA GLU A 674 -27.31 -42.34 -21.51
C GLU A 674 -27.70 -42.50 -20.02
N LEU A 675 -28.44 -41.54 -19.46
CA LEU A 675 -28.92 -41.58 -18.07
C LEU A 675 -30.01 -42.65 -17.87
N GLN A 676 -30.91 -42.85 -18.85
CA GLN A 676 -31.86 -43.98 -18.87
C GLN A 676 -31.12 -45.33 -18.84
N ILE A 677 -30.06 -45.48 -19.66
CA ILE A 677 -29.24 -46.70 -19.69
C ILE A 677 -28.52 -46.92 -18.34
N GLU A 678 -28.03 -45.87 -17.67
CA GLU A 678 -27.48 -46.00 -16.31
C GLU A 678 -28.53 -46.53 -15.32
N ILE A 679 -29.74 -45.97 -15.31
CA ILE A 679 -30.83 -46.37 -14.40
C ILE A 679 -31.22 -47.83 -14.61
N GLU A 680 -31.29 -48.31 -15.84
CA GLU A 680 -31.59 -49.71 -16.15
C GLU A 680 -30.45 -50.67 -15.76
N LEU A 681 -29.19 -50.27 -15.95
CA LEU A 681 -28.03 -51.05 -15.52
C LEU A 681 -27.91 -51.10 -13.99
N GLU A 682 -28.25 -50.02 -13.29
CA GLU A 682 -28.30 -49.98 -11.83
C GLU A 682 -29.41 -50.87 -11.27
N LYS A 683 -30.59 -50.94 -11.89
CA LYS A 683 -31.67 -51.84 -11.45
C LYS A 683 -31.23 -53.30 -11.55
N LYS A 684 -30.69 -53.70 -12.70
CA LYS A 684 -30.09 -55.03 -12.93
C LYS A 684 -28.95 -55.35 -11.96
N LEU A 685 -28.19 -54.36 -11.49
CA LEU A 685 -27.16 -54.56 -10.45
C LEU A 685 -27.75 -54.69 -9.03
N ARG A 686 -28.75 -53.88 -8.67
CA ARG A 686 -29.46 -53.97 -7.39
C ARG A 686 -30.23 -55.29 -7.25
N GLU A 687 -30.66 -55.88 -8.36
CA GLU A 687 -31.24 -57.23 -8.45
C GLU A 687 -30.21 -58.36 -8.26
N THR A 688 -28.90 -58.08 -8.28
CA THR A 688 -27.83 -59.11 -8.31
C THR A 688 -26.70 -58.94 -7.29
N ALA A 689 -26.67 -57.86 -6.48
CA ALA A 689 -25.55 -57.56 -5.57
C ALA A 689 -25.98 -57.21 -4.13
N ILE A 690 -25.16 -57.66 -3.17
CA ILE A 690 -25.27 -57.37 -1.73
C ILE A 690 -24.43 -56.10 -1.40
N HIS A 691 -24.66 -55.47 -0.24
CA HIS A 691 -23.86 -54.35 0.25
C HIS A 691 -22.34 -54.66 0.28
N GLY A 692 -21.53 -53.75 -0.26
CA GLY A 692 -20.07 -53.77 -0.25
C GLY A 692 -19.50 -52.36 -0.03
N ASP A 693 -18.19 -52.25 0.18
CA ASP A 693 -17.53 -51.03 0.64
C ASP A 693 -17.59 -49.86 -0.36
N ASP A 694 -17.42 -48.62 0.14
CA ASP A 694 -17.33 -47.37 -0.65
C ASP A 694 -16.43 -47.49 -1.90
N LEU A 695 -15.33 -48.23 -1.79
CA LEU A 695 -14.38 -48.46 -2.88
C LEU A 695 -14.96 -49.34 -4.00
N GLU A 696 -15.68 -50.42 -3.62
CA GLU A 696 -16.35 -51.30 -4.57
C GLU A 696 -17.52 -50.59 -5.24
N LEU A 697 -18.30 -49.81 -4.48
CA LEU A 697 -19.39 -48.99 -5.00
C LEU A 697 -18.89 -47.92 -5.98
N THR A 698 -17.74 -47.30 -5.71
CA THR A 698 -17.08 -46.36 -6.63
C THR A 698 -16.67 -47.05 -7.94
N ILE A 699 -16.10 -48.26 -7.85
CA ILE A 699 -15.69 -49.05 -9.02
C ILE A 699 -16.91 -49.55 -9.81
N ALA A 700 -17.98 -49.97 -9.16
CA ALA A 700 -19.23 -50.41 -9.79
C ALA A 700 -19.91 -49.26 -10.54
N THR A 701 -20.07 -48.10 -9.89
CA THR A 701 -20.63 -46.88 -10.50
C THR A 701 -19.83 -46.47 -11.73
N LEU A 702 -18.50 -46.48 -11.66
CA LEU A 702 -17.64 -46.14 -12.79
C LEU A 702 -17.77 -47.15 -13.95
N LYS A 703 -17.92 -48.45 -13.65
CA LYS A 703 -18.20 -49.49 -14.67
C LYS A 703 -19.55 -49.29 -15.34
N ILE A 704 -20.60 -48.92 -14.61
CA ILE A 704 -21.92 -48.62 -15.16
C ILE A 704 -21.87 -47.42 -16.11
N GLN A 705 -21.28 -46.29 -15.68
CA GLN A 705 -21.11 -45.09 -16.50
C GLN A 705 -20.34 -45.40 -17.80
N ILE A 706 -19.29 -46.24 -17.71
CA ILE A 706 -18.48 -46.69 -18.86
C ILE A 706 -19.26 -47.62 -19.79
N LYS A 707 -20.08 -48.55 -19.27
CA LYS A 707 -20.96 -49.39 -20.11
C LYS A 707 -22.05 -48.56 -20.78
N ALA A 708 -22.69 -47.62 -20.08
CA ALA A 708 -23.68 -46.71 -20.65
C ALA A 708 -23.09 -45.85 -21.79
N MET A 709 -21.89 -45.28 -21.61
CA MET A 709 -21.15 -44.59 -22.66
C MET A 709 -20.86 -45.48 -23.89
N GLY A 710 -20.51 -46.75 -23.66
CA GLY A 710 -20.30 -47.73 -24.73
C GLY A 710 -21.59 -47.99 -25.51
N LEU A 711 -22.64 -48.43 -24.81
CA LEU A 711 -23.96 -48.75 -25.38
C LEU A 711 -24.50 -47.60 -26.22
N ARG A 712 -24.65 -46.39 -25.64
CA ARG A 712 -25.19 -45.23 -26.38
C ARG A 712 -24.34 -44.88 -27.61
N ARG A 713 -23.00 -44.97 -27.53
CA ARG A 713 -22.14 -44.69 -28.69
C ARG A 713 -22.27 -45.77 -29.77
N GLY A 714 -22.45 -47.03 -29.40
CA GLY A 714 -22.80 -48.12 -30.33
C GLY A 714 -24.14 -47.87 -31.01
N GLN A 715 -25.17 -47.55 -30.21
CA GLN A 715 -26.53 -47.21 -30.67
C GLN A 715 -26.60 -45.95 -31.54
N ASN A 716 -25.56 -45.11 -31.56
CA ASN A 716 -25.46 -43.92 -32.43
C ASN A 716 -24.45 -44.06 -33.58
N ALA A 717 -23.78 -45.20 -33.73
CA ALA A 717 -22.84 -45.43 -34.82
C ALA A 717 -23.53 -45.35 -36.19
N ARG A 718 -22.89 -44.67 -37.15
CA ARG A 718 -23.34 -44.69 -38.57
C ARG A 718 -22.94 -46.02 -39.20
N TRP A 719 -23.93 -46.87 -39.45
CA TRP A 719 -23.76 -48.13 -40.18
C TRP A 719 -23.25 -47.87 -41.60
N LYS A 720 -22.15 -48.55 -41.99
CA LYS A 720 -21.68 -48.58 -43.39
C LYS A 720 -22.20 -49.86 -44.05
N LYS A 721 -22.55 -49.77 -45.33
CA LYS A 721 -23.03 -50.92 -46.15
C LYS A 721 -22.03 -52.08 -46.31
N THR A 722 -20.79 -51.89 -45.85
CA THR A 722 -19.70 -52.87 -45.84
C THR A 722 -19.61 -53.68 -44.55
N ASP A 723 -20.37 -53.30 -43.52
CA ASP A 723 -20.40 -54.00 -42.24
C ASP A 723 -21.26 -55.26 -42.39
N SER A 724 -20.62 -56.38 -42.75
CA SER A 724 -21.20 -57.73 -42.73
C SER A 724 -21.50 -58.19 -41.30
N GLU A 725 -22.11 -59.37 -41.15
CA GLU A 725 -22.58 -59.92 -39.87
C GLU A 725 -21.45 -60.28 -38.88
N ASP A 726 -20.19 -60.15 -39.29
CA ASP A 726 -19.02 -60.22 -38.42
C ASP A 726 -18.89 -58.97 -37.54
N PHE A 727 -19.39 -59.07 -36.31
CA PHE A 727 -19.05 -58.13 -35.24
C PHE A 727 -17.59 -58.30 -34.74
N SER A 728 -16.82 -59.23 -35.33
CA SER A 728 -15.47 -59.61 -34.94
C SER A 728 -14.37 -58.81 -35.69
N MET A 729 -14.24 -57.51 -35.40
CA MET A 729 -13.02 -56.77 -35.77
C MET A 729 -12.42 -55.99 -34.59
N ALA A 730 -11.10 -56.07 -34.47
CA ALA A 730 -10.30 -55.33 -33.48
C ALA A 730 -10.19 -53.84 -33.84
N VAL A 731 -11.32 -53.13 -33.84
CA VAL A 731 -11.35 -51.67 -33.92
C VAL A 731 -10.60 -51.14 -32.70
N SER A 732 -9.51 -50.39 -32.93
CA SER A 732 -8.73 -49.75 -31.86
C SER A 732 -9.50 -48.57 -31.26
N LEU A 733 -10.56 -48.89 -30.52
CA LEU A 733 -11.39 -47.94 -29.80
C LEU A 733 -10.53 -47.29 -28.72
N LYS A 734 -10.21 -46.01 -28.93
CA LYS A 734 -9.69 -45.14 -27.87
C LYS A 734 -10.82 -44.95 -26.86
N LEU A 735 -10.59 -45.41 -25.63
CA LEU A 735 -11.47 -45.15 -24.49
C LEU A 735 -11.68 -43.61 -24.37
N PRO A 736 -12.89 -43.11 -24.08
CA PRO A 736 -13.17 -41.68 -24.13
C PRO A 736 -12.21 -40.84 -23.27
N SER A 737 -11.69 -39.75 -23.84
CA SER A 737 -10.90 -38.72 -23.12
C SER A 737 -11.62 -38.19 -21.88
N ASP A 738 -12.95 -38.31 -21.89
CA ASP A 738 -13.87 -37.89 -20.84
C ASP A 738 -13.76 -38.71 -19.55
N LEU A 739 -13.17 -39.92 -19.56
CA LEU A 739 -12.88 -40.66 -18.31
C LEU A 739 -11.97 -39.86 -17.37
N ALA A 740 -10.99 -39.13 -17.93
CA ALA A 740 -10.08 -38.27 -17.16
C ALA A 740 -10.75 -36.99 -16.62
N LYS A 741 -12.08 -36.87 -16.77
CA LYS A 741 -12.90 -35.80 -16.22
C LYS A 741 -13.86 -36.27 -15.11
N LEU A 742 -13.98 -37.59 -14.87
CA LEU A 742 -14.89 -38.16 -13.87
C LEU A 742 -14.23 -38.20 -12.48
N ASN A 743 -14.89 -37.62 -11.49
CA ASN A 743 -14.37 -37.50 -10.13
C ASN A 743 -14.20 -38.86 -9.44
N ALA A 744 -15.06 -39.84 -9.72
CA ALA A 744 -14.89 -41.24 -9.31
C ALA A 744 -13.53 -41.83 -9.78
N TYR A 745 -13.16 -41.62 -11.05
CA TYR A 745 -11.87 -42.09 -11.59
C TYR A 745 -10.69 -41.33 -10.99
N LEU A 746 -10.83 -40.02 -10.77
CA LEU A 746 -9.79 -39.20 -10.14
C LEU A 746 -9.54 -39.59 -8.67
N ARG A 747 -10.59 -39.89 -7.88
CA ARG A 747 -10.43 -40.41 -6.51
C ARG A 747 -9.78 -41.79 -6.46
N LEU A 748 -10.15 -42.71 -7.37
CA LEU A 748 -9.47 -44.00 -7.48
C LEU A 748 -7.98 -43.82 -7.84
N ALA A 749 -7.65 -42.89 -8.73
CA ALA A 749 -6.27 -42.56 -9.08
C ALA A 749 -5.48 -41.90 -7.93
N SER A 750 -6.13 -41.10 -7.07
CA SER A 750 -5.47 -40.52 -5.89
C SER A 750 -5.29 -41.51 -4.75
N LEU A 751 -6.28 -42.38 -4.50
CA LEU A 751 -6.18 -43.48 -3.52
C LEU A 751 -5.11 -44.51 -3.89
N TRP A 752 -4.83 -44.68 -5.19
CA TRP A 752 -3.79 -45.57 -5.71
C TRP A 752 -2.54 -44.81 -6.20
N LYS A 753 -2.28 -43.61 -5.66
CA LYS A 753 -1.05 -42.84 -5.92
C LYS A 753 0.17 -43.68 -5.55
N GLY A 754 1.05 -43.94 -6.52
CA GLY A 754 2.19 -44.86 -6.39
C GLY A 754 1.93 -46.32 -6.83
N GLN A 755 0.66 -46.73 -7.03
CA GLN A 755 0.27 -48.07 -7.47
C GLN A 755 -0.13 -48.08 -8.95
N SER A 756 0.79 -47.61 -9.82
CA SER A 756 0.61 -47.43 -11.28
C SER A 756 0.04 -48.66 -12.00
N ASN A 757 0.43 -49.86 -11.57
CA ASN A 757 -0.06 -51.13 -12.12
C ASN A 757 -1.57 -51.31 -11.93
N LYS A 758 -2.13 -50.96 -10.75
CA LYS A 758 -3.59 -51.06 -10.50
C LYS A 758 -4.39 -50.07 -11.33
N ILE A 759 -3.92 -48.82 -11.42
CA ILE A 759 -4.55 -47.79 -12.28
C ILE A 759 -4.54 -48.23 -13.74
N SER A 760 -3.43 -48.82 -14.20
CA SER A 760 -3.30 -49.35 -15.57
C SER A 760 -4.21 -50.56 -15.82
N GLN A 761 -4.32 -51.48 -14.85
CA GLN A 761 -5.21 -52.64 -14.91
C GLN A 761 -6.68 -52.21 -14.96
N LEU A 762 -7.12 -51.29 -14.10
CA LEU A 762 -8.47 -50.72 -14.15
C LEU A 762 -8.74 -50.03 -15.48
N LYS A 763 -7.80 -49.22 -15.99
CA LYS A 763 -7.93 -48.53 -17.28
C LYS A 763 -8.07 -49.51 -18.45
N ASN A 764 -7.40 -50.66 -18.40
CA ASN A 764 -7.57 -51.74 -19.38
C ASN A 764 -8.94 -52.42 -19.27
N GLN A 765 -9.39 -52.78 -18.06
CA GLN A 765 -10.72 -53.34 -17.82
C GLN A 765 -11.84 -52.40 -18.29
N LEU A 766 -11.73 -51.10 -18.02
CA LEU A 766 -12.71 -50.11 -18.49
C LEU A 766 -12.66 -49.93 -20.03
N LYS A 767 -11.50 -50.09 -20.67
CA LYS A 767 -11.38 -50.07 -22.15
C LYS A 767 -12.04 -51.30 -22.77
N GLU A 768 -11.85 -52.46 -22.18
CA GLU A 768 -12.49 -53.70 -22.62
C GLU A 768 -14.02 -53.61 -22.47
N LEU A 769 -14.51 -53.25 -21.28
CA LEU A 769 -15.92 -53.06 -20.98
C LEU A 769 -16.60 -52.05 -21.92
N TYR A 770 -15.96 -50.89 -22.16
CA TYR A 770 -16.43 -49.90 -23.13
C TYR A 770 -16.54 -50.48 -24.55
N SER A 771 -15.57 -51.30 -24.96
CA SER A 771 -15.51 -51.88 -26.31
C SER A 771 -16.57 -52.97 -26.51
N GLN A 772 -16.77 -53.84 -25.50
CA GLN A 772 -17.85 -54.83 -25.48
C GLN A 772 -19.21 -54.14 -25.55
N ALA A 773 -19.44 -53.15 -24.68
CA ALA A 773 -20.68 -52.36 -24.63
C ALA A 773 -20.96 -51.57 -25.94
N TYR A 774 -19.93 -51.09 -26.62
CA TYR A 774 -20.07 -50.44 -27.92
C TYR A 774 -20.52 -51.42 -29.03
N LEU A 775 -20.04 -52.66 -29.01
CA LEU A 775 -20.50 -53.70 -29.94
C LEU A 775 -21.91 -54.18 -29.61
N GLU A 776 -22.23 -54.35 -28.32
CA GLU A 776 -23.57 -54.65 -27.79
C GLU A 776 -24.59 -53.61 -28.29
N GLY A 777 -24.35 -52.31 -28.07
CA GLY A 777 -25.23 -51.23 -28.53
C GLY A 777 -25.32 -51.09 -30.05
N LYS A 778 -24.25 -51.44 -30.80
CA LYS A 778 -24.28 -51.50 -32.26
C LYS A 778 -25.19 -52.65 -32.75
N LYS A 779 -25.16 -53.79 -32.06
CA LYS A 779 -26.01 -54.95 -32.36
C LYS A 779 -27.49 -54.66 -32.03
N GLU A 780 -27.79 -54.08 -30.87
CA GLU A 780 -29.14 -53.62 -30.50
C GLU A 780 -29.74 -52.69 -31.57
N GLN A 781 -28.96 -51.71 -32.07
CA GLN A 781 -29.39 -50.80 -33.13
C GLN A 781 -29.73 -51.53 -34.45
N PHE A 782 -29.04 -52.62 -34.76
CA PHE A 782 -29.28 -53.46 -35.93
C PHE A 782 -30.52 -54.35 -35.75
N GLU A 783 -30.70 -54.94 -34.56
CA GLU A 783 -31.85 -55.78 -34.21
C GLU A 783 -33.16 -54.96 -34.13
N ALA A 784 -33.10 -53.73 -33.59
CA ALA A 784 -34.22 -52.78 -33.64
C ALA A 784 -34.59 -52.38 -35.09
N ARG A 785 -33.60 -52.15 -35.97
CA ARG A 785 -33.84 -51.77 -37.38
C ARG A 785 -34.28 -52.92 -38.28
N SER A 786 -34.02 -54.17 -37.89
CA SER A 786 -34.43 -55.36 -38.64
C SER A 786 -35.79 -55.91 -38.17
N SER A 787 -36.09 -55.83 -36.87
CA SER A 787 -37.44 -56.09 -36.34
C SER A 787 -38.47 -55.07 -36.82
N SER A 788 -38.11 -53.77 -36.85
CA SER A 788 -38.95 -52.69 -37.44
C SER A 788 -39.24 -52.88 -38.94
N LYS A 789 -38.57 -53.81 -39.63
CA LYS A 789 -38.85 -54.20 -41.03
C LYS A 789 -39.68 -55.49 -41.17
N ARG A 790 -40.13 -56.10 -40.08
CA ARG A 790 -40.86 -57.38 -40.06
C ARG A 790 -42.22 -57.28 -39.36
N LYS A 791 -43.14 -56.51 -39.95
CA LYS A 791 -44.59 -56.76 -39.83
C LYS A 791 -45.20 -56.84 -41.24
N PRO A 792 -45.74 -57.99 -41.66
CA PRO A 792 -46.48 -58.13 -42.90
C PRO A 792 -48.00 -58.02 -42.65
N GLU A 793 -48.73 -57.33 -43.53
CA GLU A 793 -50.15 -57.62 -43.75
C GLU A 793 -50.57 -57.26 -45.19
N SER A 794 -51.77 -57.69 -45.59
CA SER A 794 -52.11 -58.03 -46.98
C SER A 794 -52.30 -56.86 -47.96
N LYS A 795 -51.98 -57.12 -49.24
CA LYS A 795 -52.31 -56.26 -50.40
C LYS A 795 -53.68 -56.62 -50.98
N GLN A 796 -54.36 -55.62 -51.56
CA GLN A 796 -55.33 -55.68 -52.68
C GLN A 796 -55.20 -54.32 -53.45
N PRO A 797 -55.56 -54.20 -54.75
CA PRO A 797 -54.49 -54.24 -55.77
C PRO A 797 -54.52 -53.14 -56.86
N GLY A 798 -53.35 -52.88 -57.45
CA GLY A 798 -53.18 -52.10 -58.69
C GLY A 798 -53.02 -50.57 -58.47
N GLU A 799 -52.33 -49.82 -59.35
CA GLU A 799 -51.70 -50.19 -60.62
C GLU A 799 -50.27 -49.61 -60.80
N LYS A 800 -49.70 -49.70 -62.01
CA LYS A 800 -48.27 -49.44 -62.30
C LYS A 800 -48.04 -48.06 -62.91
N THR A 801 -46.85 -47.50 -62.70
CA THR A 801 -46.00 -46.93 -63.78
C THR A 801 -44.58 -46.69 -63.28
N ALA A 802 -43.64 -46.34 -64.17
CA ALA A 802 -42.22 -46.25 -63.83
C ALA A 802 -41.47 -45.15 -64.61
N LYS A 803 -40.44 -44.60 -63.96
CA LYS A 803 -39.28 -43.88 -64.53
C LYS A 803 -39.52 -42.57 -65.32
N ARG A 804 -39.20 -41.48 -64.63
CA ARG A 804 -38.07 -40.56 -64.93
C ARG A 804 -38.24 -39.51 -66.07
N SER A 805 -38.00 -38.25 -65.66
CA SER A 805 -37.37 -37.12 -66.38
C SER A 805 -38.11 -36.32 -67.47
N ARG A 806 -38.24 -35.01 -67.16
CA ARG A 806 -37.98 -33.81 -67.98
C ARG A 806 -38.99 -33.35 -69.06
N LEU A 807 -39.47 -32.10 -68.86
CA LEU A 807 -39.75 -31.05 -69.87
C LEU A 807 -40.92 -31.37 -70.84
N THR A 808 -41.67 -30.40 -71.41
CA THR A 808 -41.78 -28.93 -71.29
C THR A 808 -43.22 -28.52 -71.68
N GLU A 809 -43.55 -27.22 -71.60
CA GLU A 809 -44.76 -26.60 -72.21
C GLU A 809 -46.13 -27.08 -71.64
N ALA A 810 -47.27 -26.44 -71.91
CA ALA A 810 -47.61 -25.00 -72.00
C ALA A 810 -49.15 -24.87 -71.94
N GLU A 811 -49.68 -23.76 -71.40
CA GLU A 811 -51.08 -23.29 -71.62
C GLU A 811 -52.20 -24.26 -71.09
N GLU A 812 -53.48 -23.91 -70.87
CA GLU A 812 -54.22 -22.63 -70.75
C GLU A 812 -55.53 -22.85 -69.91
N VAL A 813 -56.15 -21.76 -69.39
CA VAL A 813 -57.62 -21.44 -69.38
C VAL A 813 -58.67 -22.55 -69.00
N ARG A 814 -59.68 -22.38 -68.12
CA ARG A 814 -60.27 -21.21 -67.39
C ARG A 814 -61.31 -21.66 -66.33
N VAL A 815 -61.93 -20.68 -65.64
CA VAL A 815 -63.31 -20.71 -65.04
C VAL A 815 -63.48 -21.60 -63.80
N GLU A 816 -63.97 -21.16 -62.63
CA GLU A 816 -64.29 -19.85 -62.01
C GLU A 816 -64.64 -20.13 -60.53
N THR A 817 -64.75 -19.22 -59.55
CA THR A 817 -64.66 -17.75 -59.33
C THR A 817 -63.94 -17.55 -57.98
N SER A 818 -63.37 -16.41 -57.56
CA SER A 818 -62.92 -15.14 -58.17
C SER A 818 -62.00 -14.44 -57.12
N GLU A 819 -61.44 -13.22 -57.23
CA GLU A 819 -61.64 -12.10 -58.16
C GLU A 819 -60.36 -11.21 -58.28
N ALA A 820 -60.56 -9.94 -58.66
CA ALA A 820 -59.67 -8.80 -58.89
C ALA A 820 -58.87 -8.29 -57.67
N GLU A 821 -57.70 -7.66 -57.78
CA GLU A 821 -56.78 -7.29 -58.90
C GLU A 821 -55.33 -7.25 -58.30
N GLN A 822 -54.22 -7.70 -58.93
CA GLN A 822 -53.46 -7.15 -60.08
C GLN A 822 -52.94 -5.71 -59.86
N LEU A 823 -51.71 -5.27 -60.21
CA LEU A 823 -50.41 -5.77 -60.76
C LEU A 823 -49.34 -4.66 -60.42
N SER A 824 -48.00 -4.73 -60.51
CA SER A 824 -46.89 -5.69 -60.79
C SER A 824 -45.55 -5.00 -60.32
N ASP A 825 -44.29 -5.36 -60.58
CA ASP A 825 -43.62 -6.41 -61.39
C ASP A 825 -42.19 -6.79 -60.87
N ASN A 826 -41.57 -7.73 -61.57
CA ASN A 826 -40.21 -8.28 -61.64
C ASN A 826 -38.92 -7.48 -61.28
N ARG A 827 -37.97 -8.27 -60.72
CA ARG A 827 -36.55 -8.53 -61.14
C ARG A 827 -35.34 -7.96 -60.38
N LYS A 828 -34.51 -8.93 -59.93
CA LYS A 828 -33.02 -8.98 -59.86
C LYS A 828 -32.28 -7.89 -59.08
N GLY A 829 -31.50 -8.33 -58.09
CA GLY A 829 -30.59 -7.47 -57.31
C GLY A 829 -29.13 -7.52 -57.74
N ASN A 830 -28.37 -6.59 -57.16
CA ASN A 830 -26.92 -6.45 -57.03
C ASN A 830 -26.74 -5.62 -55.74
N SER A 831 -26.00 -6.08 -54.73
CA SER A 831 -24.59 -5.74 -54.43
C SER A 831 -24.35 -4.33 -53.85
N THR A 832 -23.36 -4.22 -52.95
CA THR A 832 -22.74 -3.00 -52.37
C THR A 832 -23.60 -2.04 -51.54
N ASP A 833 -23.36 -2.08 -50.22
CA ASP A 833 -22.94 -0.97 -49.33
C ASP A 833 -23.78 0.30 -49.11
N GLU A 834 -23.80 0.69 -47.82
CA GLU A 834 -23.86 2.03 -47.23
C GLU A 834 -24.76 3.13 -47.86
N ASN A 835 -25.83 3.55 -47.17
CA ASN A 835 -25.79 4.75 -46.29
C ASN A 835 -27.16 5.13 -45.65
N GLU A 836 -27.13 5.33 -44.32
CA GLU A 836 -27.96 6.23 -43.47
C GLU A 836 -29.53 6.17 -43.45
N PRO A 837 -30.21 6.79 -42.43
CA PRO A 837 -31.60 6.48 -42.04
C PRO A 837 -32.67 7.44 -42.65
N PRO A 838 -33.55 8.27 -41.99
CA PRO A 838 -33.69 8.71 -40.57
C PRO A 838 -35.09 8.50 -39.92
N GLN A 839 -35.20 8.84 -38.62
CA GLN A 839 -36.41 9.37 -37.91
C GLN A 839 -37.61 8.40 -37.65
N ASP A 840 -38.45 8.54 -36.60
CA ASP A 840 -38.44 9.36 -35.37
C ASP A 840 -39.48 8.81 -34.34
N ARG A 841 -39.42 9.24 -33.06
CA ARG A 841 -40.40 9.05 -31.95
C ARG A 841 -40.53 7.61 -31.39
N GLY A 842 -40.56 7.34 -30.09
CA GLY A 842 -40.48 8.16 -28.85
C GLY A 842 -41.10 7.33 -27.70
N LEU A 843 -41.04 7.66 -26.40
CA LEU A 843 -40.28 8.65 -25.61
C LEU A 843 -40.51 8.30 -24.11
N PHE A 844 -39.57 8.62 -23.21
CA PHE A 844 -39.60 8.44 -21.74
C PHE A 844 -39.56 7.01 -21.13
N ALA A 845 -39.08 6.80 -19.90
CA ALA A 845 -37.91 7.37 -19.17
C ALA A 845 -37.75 6.71 -17.78
N SER A 846 -36.53 6.32 -17.42
CA SER A 846 -36.01 6.32 -16.04
C SER A 846 -34.50 6.03 -16.08
N GLU A 847 -33.67 7.07 -16.02
CA GLU A 847 -32.24 6.97 -16.32
C GLU A 847 -31.37 6.76 -15.08
N SER A 848 -30.32 5.94 -15.23
CA SER A 848 -29.22 5.80 -14.29
C SER A 848 -27.90 5.93 -15.05
N ASN A 849 -27.19 7.06 -14.95
CA ASN A 849 -25.82 7.21 -15.47
C ASN A 849 -25.14 8.53 -15.06
N ILE A 850 -23.87 8.67 -15.48
CA ILE A 850 -23.01 9.86 -15.46
C ILE A 850 -22.34 10.19 -14.11
N SER A 851 -21.15 9.61 -13.92
CA SER A 851 -20.14 10.05 -12.95
C SER A 851 -18.87 10.56 -13.66
N SER A 852 -18.97 11.62 -14.48
CA SER A 852 -17.79 12.23 -15.15
C SER A 852 -18.07 13.58 -15.83
N LEU A 853 -18.21 14.67 -15.06
CA LEU A 853 -18.16 16.03 -15.62
C LEU A 853 -17.79 17.08 -14.56
N ASN A 854 -16.53 17.56 -14.56
CA ASN A 854 -16.11 18.89 -14.10
C ASN A 854 -14.57 19.06 -14.18
N ARG A 855 -14.05 19.50 -15.33
CA ARG A 855 -12.74 20.20 -15.44
C ARG A 855 -12.61 20.94 -16.78
N LEU A 856 -13.14 22.15 -16.82
CA LEU A 856 -12.79 23.20 -17.79
C LEU A 856 -13.02 24.53 -17.07
N GLY A 857 -11.96 25.32 -16.89
CA GLY A 857 -12.06 26.69 -16.36
C GLY A 857 -11.64 27.68 -17.43
N MET A 858 -11.78 28.99 -17.15
CA MET A 858 -10.87 30.06 -17.58
C MET A 858 -11.19 31.38 -16.85
N PHE A 859 -10.15 32.21 -16.76
CA PHE A 859 -9.98 33.54 -16.15
C PHE A 859 -11.19 34.47 -15.92
N GLY A 860 -11.11 35.25 -14.83
CA GLY A 860 -12.02 36.38 -14.56
C GLY A 860 -11.55 37.31 -13.42
N ASN A 861 -10.54 38.16 -13.69
CA ASN A 861 -10.04 39.17 -12.73
C ASN A 861 -11.10 40.24 -12.41
N ARG A 862 -11.22 40.66 -11.14
CA ARG A 862 -11.53 42.07 -10.78
C ARG A 862 -11.25 42.42 -9.32
N ASN A 863 -10.51 43.51 -9.13
CA ASN A 863 -10.37 44.21 -7.85
C ASN A 863 -11.63 45.03 -7.53
N LEU A 864 -11.91 45.24 -6.24
CA LEU A 864 -12.49 46.44 -5.60
C LEU A 864 -12.50 46.14 -4.09
N ALA A 865 -11.55 46.62 -3.28
CA ALA A 865 -11.29 48.00 -2.88
C ALA A 865 -12.26 48.53 -1.81
N VAL A 866 -11.64 49.04 -0.74
CA VAL A 866 -12.17 49.88 0.34
C VAL A 866 -13.02 51.02 -0.24
N GLU A 867 -14.20 51.32 0.34
CA GLU A 867 -14.35 52.47 1.26
C GLU A 867 -15.73 52.51 1.96
N THR A 868 -15.86 53.44 2.92
CA THR A 868 -16.96 53.66 3.86
C THR A 868 -18.33 53.95 3.21
N ASN A 869 -19.41 53.66 3.95
CA ASN A 869 -20.30 54.76 4.35
C ASN A 869 -21.13 54.49 5.63
N ARG A 870 -21.89 55.50 6.06
CA ARG A 870 -22.21 55.76 7.47
C ARG A 870 -23.72 55.96 7.71
N SER A 871 -24.22 55.40 8.82
CA SER A 871 -25.39 55.85 9.61
C SER A 871 -26.78 56.04 8.96
N THR A 872 -27.81 55.44 9.56
CA THR A 872 -29.05 56.14 9.99
C THR A 872 -29.80 55.26 11.01
N ALA A 873 -30.77 55.82 11.76
CA ALA A 873 -31.33 55.16 12.95
C ALA A 873 -32.86 55.35 13.11
N SER A 874 -33.52 54.33 13.68
CA SER A 874 -34.82 54.37 14.37
C SER A 874 -35.09 52.97 14.98
N THR A 875 -35.26 52.70 16.29
CA THR A 875 -36.12 53.22 17.40
C THR A 875 -37.51 52.57 17.53
N SER A 876 -37.61 51.50 18.35
CA SER A 876 -38.70 51.19 19.32
C SER A 876 -38.44 49.80 19.95
N THR A 877 -38.42 49.48 21.26
CA THR A 877 -39.04 49.94 22.54
C THR A 877 -40.29 49.14 22.99
N THR A 878 -40.07 47.99 23.68
CA THR A 878 -40.81 47.46 24.87
C THR A 878 -40.10 46.15 25.29
N SER A 879 -39.63 45.83 26.51
CA SER A 879 -39.86 46.21 27.92
C SER A 879 -40.86 45.34 28.73
N ARG A 880 -40.37 44.34 29.48
CA ARG A 880 -40.64 44.20 30.93
C ARG A 880 -39.71 43.19 31.65
N SER A 881 -39.71 43.32 32.98
CA SER A 881 -39.08 42.58 34.09
C SER A 881 -39.21 41.04 34.03
N GLU A 882 -38.51 40.21 34.83
CA GLU A 882 -37.92 40.28 36.20
C GLU A 882 -36.61 39.44 36.26
N ALA A 883 -35.78 39.31 37.31
CA ALA A 883 -35.28 40.08 38.48
C ALA A 883 -34.71 39.03 39.49
N ALA A 884 -33.69 39.39 40.30
CA ALA A 884 -32.84 38.51 41.15
C ALA A 884 -31.82 37.65 40.35
N ALA A 885 -30.49 37.69 40.50
CA ALA A 885 -29.53 38.18 41.51
C ALA A 885 -29.05 37.14 42.56
N GLU A 886 -27.79 36.71 42.42
CA GLU A 886 -26.86 36.45 43.54
C GLU A 886 -25.39 36.57 43.04
N GLU A 887 -24.43 36.65 43.96
CA GLU A 887 -23.06 37.11 43.68
C GLU A 887 -22.01 35.98 43.64
N GLY A 888 -20.91 36.18 42.90
CA GLY A 888 -19.81 35.20 42.82
C GLY A 888 -18.59 35.75 42.07
N GLN A 889 -17.67 36.38 42.78
CA GLN A 889 -16.44 36.95 42.21
C GLN A 889 -15.28 35.92 42.13
N ALA A 890 -14.25 36.34 41.37
CA ALA A 890 -12.82 36.11 41.61
C ALA A 890 -12.08 34.97 40.87
N VAL A 891 -11.17 35.43 40.01
CA VAL A 891 -9.78 34.94 39.85
C VAL A 891 -9.55 33.60 39.14
N TYR A 892 -9.20 33.71 37.86
CA TYR A 892 -8.23 32.81 37.21
C TYR A 892 -6.84 33.00 37.84
N SER A 893 -6.10 31.91 38.05
CA SER A 893 -4.67 31.95 38.39
C SER A 893 -3.96 30.67 37.92
N PRO A 894 -3.03 30.75 36.94
CA PRO A 894 -2.17 29.64 36.54
C PRO A 894 -0.78 29.78 37.18
N SER A 895 -0.40 28.86 38.07
CA SER A 895 0.96 28.76 38.64
C SER A 895 1.20 27.39 39.30
N PHE A 896 2.47 27.03 39.43
CA PHE A 896 2.99 25.74 39.94
C PHE A 896 2.69 24.55 39.00
N PHE A 897 3.67 23.81 38.46
CA PHE A 897 5.07 23.62 38.89
C PHE A 897 5.16 23.07 40.33
N VAL A 898 4.83 21.79 40.48
CA VAL A 898 5.14 20.99 41.68
C VAL A 898 6.21 19.98 41.31
N VAL A 899 7.32 20.00 42.04
CA VAL A 899 8.37 18.98 41.96
C VAL A 899 7.89 17.75 42.71
N SER A 900 7.91 16.58 42.07
CA SER A 900 7.70 15.29 42.71
C SER A 900 9.03 14.52 42.79
N GLU A 901 9.76 14.71 43.89
CA GLU A 901 10.91 13.86 44.21
C GLU A 901 10.42 12.44 44.56
N HIS A 902 10.82 11.45 43.77
CA HIS A 902 10.83 10.06 44.23
C HIS A 902 12.13 9.37 43.82
N ASN A 903 12.83 8.83 44.82
CA ASN A 903 14.09 8.12 44.62
C ASN A 903 13.87 6.79 43.89
N SER A 904 14.32 6.74 42.64
CA SER A 904 14.69 5.52 41.93
C SER A 904 16.17 5.64 41.59
N GLN A 905 16.97 4.60 41.89
CA GLN A 905 18.38 4.60 41.50
C GLN A 905 18.51 4.55 39.96
N PRO A 906 19.52 5.18 39.35
CA PRO A 906 19.79 4.99 37.94
C PRO A 906 20.24 3.53 37.73
N ASN A 907 19.34 2.71 37.17
CA ASN A 907 19.74 1.42 36.61
C ASN A 907 20.71 1.67 35.44
N GLU A 908 21.70 0.79 35.34
CA GLU A 908 22.84 0.96 34.42
C GLU A 908 22.39 1.01 32.95
N ASP A 909 23.09 1.81 32.14
CA ASP A 909 22.81 1.96 30.70
C ASP A 909 22.94 0.62 29.97
N MET A 910 21.81 -0.06 29.77
CA MET A 910 21.67 -1.20 28.84
C MET A 910 21.70 -0.67 27.40
N ASP A 911 22.90 -0.25 26.98
CA ASP A 911 23.26 0.27 25.67
C ASP A 911 23.05 -0.81 24.60
N PHE A 912 21.80 -0.95 24.13
CA PHE A 912 21.40 -1.86 23.05
C PHE A 912 21.93 -1.37 21.69
N THR A 913 23.25 -1.39 21.53
CA THR A 913 23.92 -1.25 20.24
C THR A 913 23.62 -2.47 19.37
N LEU A 914 22.50 -2.45 18.66
CA LEU A 914 22.17 -3.44 17.64
C LEU A 914 23.27 -3.50 16.58
N GLU A 915 23.53 -4.70 16.09
CA GLU A 915 24.76 -5.08 15.38
C GLU A 915 24.96 -4.30 14.06
N GLU A 916 26.05 -3.51 13.98
CA GLU A 916 26.38 -2.73 12.78
C GLU A 916 26.80 -3.59 11.56
N ASP A 917 27.02 -4.91 11.73
CA ASP A 917 27.40 -5.84 10.65
C ASP A 917 26.23 -6.70 10.09
N SER A 918 25.07 -6.75 10.77
CA SER A 918 24.02 -7.74 10.47
C SER A 918 22.98 -7.28 9.42
N GLN A 919 22.81 -5.98 9.19
CA GLN A 919 21.74 -5.46 8.31
C GLN A 919 22.07 -5.52 6.81
N SER A 920 23.30 -5.89 6.43
CA SER A 920 23.72 -6.07 5.03
C SER A 920 23.14 -7.31 4.33
N LYS A 921 22.30 -8.11 5.02
CA LYS A 921 21.72 -9.37 4.53
C LYS A 921 20.20 -9.53 4.71
N ILE A 922 19.43 -8.44 4.82
CA ILE A 922 17.96 -8.49 4.81
C ILE A 922 17.41 -8.27 3.38
N PHE A 923 17.87 -9.11 2.46
CA PHE A 923 17.17 -9.46 1.23
C PHE A 923 17.15 -11.00 1.13
N TYR A 924 15.96 -11.56 0.86
CA TYR A 924 15.59 -12.98 0.58
C TYR A 924 14.61 -13.66 1.56
N ASN A 925 13.89 -14.65 1.01
CA ASN A 925 13.05 -15.66 1.65
C ASN A 925 11.66 -15.25 2.18
N SER A 926 10.89 -14.55 1.36
CA SER A 926 9.42 -14.57 1.41
C SER A 926 8.83 -15.91 0.91
N ASN A 927 9.17 -17.05 1.55
CA ASN A 927 8.55 -18.34 1.18
C ASN A 927 8.63 -19.48 2.22
N SER A 928 8.26 -19.23 3.49
CA SER A 928 7.87 -20.31 4.43
C SER A 928 7.19 -19.77 5.69
N PHE A 929 5.85 -19.78 5.75
CA PHE A 929 5.05 -20.01 6.95
C PHE A 929 3.55 -20.02 6.57
N ILE A 930 3.06 -21.19 6.17
CA ILE A 930 1.63 -21.54 6.13
C ILE A 930 1.53 -22.90 6.83
N GLY A 931 0.68 -22.99 7.85
CA GLY A 931 0.29 -24.22 8.54
C GLY A 931 -1.20 -24.49 8.33
#